data_AF-A0A945KA37-F1
#
_entry.id   AF-A0A945KA37-F1
#
_cell.length_a   1.000
_cell.length_b   1.000
_cell.length_c   1.000
_cell.angle_alpha   90.00
_cell.angle_beta   90.00
_cell.angle_gamma   90.00
#
_symmetry.space_group_name_H-M   'P 1'
#
loop_
_entity.id
_entity.type
_entity.pdbx_description
1 polymer ?
#
loop_
_entity_poly.entity_id
_entity_poly.type
_entity_poly.pdbx_seq_one_letter_code
_entity_poly.pdbx_strand_id
1 'polypeptide(L)'
;MMILTGAPSLSAFRSKKLLSTLQQTVPSTASVYAEYVHFAELSQPLSESGVETLQALLTYGPREEKTSTVGQLILVVPRPGTISPWSSKATDIAHNCGLDQVVRVERGTAYYVQGEELFTAKQLADLSAELHDRMVETVLEELQQAEVLFSHQEPAPVTSVDTLGGGVDALRKANVELGLALAEDEIDYLVESFKGLERNPTDVELMMFAQANSEHCRHKIFNASWTLDGEDQEHSLFGMIRNTYKVNGENVLSAYSDNAAVVVGTEGGRFYPDPATKLYGYSQEPVHLLMKVETHNHPTAISPYAGAGTGSGGEIRDEGAVGRGSKPKVGLVGFSVSNLNIPNYKQSWEEAYGKPERIVSALDIMLEGPIGGAAFNNEFGRPNICGYMRSFEVDFDNQRRGYHKPIMIAGGYGNIRADHVDKPEFKPGAQLIVLGGPAMLIGLGGGAASSMATGSSSADLDFASVQRMNPEVERRCQEVIDQCWQQGDNNPIAFIHDVGAGGLSNALPELVKDGGTGGHFQLRKVPNDEPGMAPVAIWCNEAQERYVLAIEPRDLTRFLEICHRERCPVAVVGEAVEDKAIIVSDSYFKNDPVDLPMSVLFGKAPKMHRVAEREQAEGKPFDTAKLNIEDAVFQVLRHPTVASKNYLITIGDRTVGGMVARDQMVGPWQVPVADCAVTTVTYDSTAGEAMAMGERTPLALINAPA
;
A
#
# COMPACT_ATOMS: atom_id res chain seq x y z
N MET A 1 -25.66 17.10 10.92
CA MET A 1 -24.91 15.94 11.47
C MET A 1 -25.65 15.40 12.69
N MET A 2 -25.77 14.07 12.83
CA MET A 2 -26.28 13.41 14.02
C MET A 2 -25.12 12.83 14.84
N ILE A 3 -25.14 13.00 16.16
CA ILE A 3 -24.08 12.55 17.08
C ILE A 3 -24.63 11.42 17.96
N LEU A 4 -23.92 10.29 18.00
CA LEU A 4 -24.29 9.13 18.82
C LEU A 4 -23.10 8.68 19.67
N THR A 5 -23.32 8.53 20.99
CA THR A 5 -22.26 8.04 21.90
C THR A 5 -22.17 6.51 21.83
N GLY A 6 -20.95 6.01 21.81
CA GLY A 6 -20.63 4.58 21.71
C GLY A 6 -20.25 3.96 23.05
N ALA A 7 -19.57 2.82 22.97
CA ALA A 7 -19.00 2.10 24.11
C ALA A 7 -17.65 2.71 24.56
N PRO A 8 -17.20 2.43 25.80
CA PRO A 8 -15.84 2.75 26.22
C PRO A 8 -14.79 2.18 25.26
N SER A 9 -13.76 2.96 24.92
CA SER A 9 -12.75 2.60 23.90
C SER A 9 -11.47 2.00 24.48
N LEU A 10 -11.26 2.09 25.81
CA LEU A 10 -10.08 1.59 26.50
C LEU A 10 -10.46 0.50 27.51
N SER A 11 -9.74 -0.62 27.47
CA SER A 11 -9.74 -1.60 28.56
C SER A 11 -8.99 -1.07 29.78
N ALA A 12 -9.20 -1.69 30.94
CA ALA A 12 -8.54 -1.27 32.19
C ALA A 12 -7.00 -1.18 32.08
N PHE A 13 -6.35 -2.12 31.37
CA PHE A 13 -4.90 -2.08 31.21
C PHE A 13 -4.44 -0.96 30.28
N ARG A 14 -5.20 -0.66 29.20
CA ARG A 14 -4.88 0.43 28.27
C ARG A 14 -5.09 1.78 28.95
N SER A 15 -6.17 1.95 29.71
CA SER A 15 -6.42 3.15 30.51
C SER A 15 -5.29 3.38 31.52
N LYS A 16 -4.86 2.35 32.27
CA LYS A 16 -3.74 2.49 33.22
C LYS A 16 -2.42 2.84 32.53
N LYS A 17 -2.12 2.20 31.39
CA LYS A 17 -0.91 2.50 30.60
C LYS A 17 -0.96 3.95 30.10
N LEU A 18 -2.08 4.36 29.52
CA LEU A 18 -2.27 5.71 29.01
C LEU A 18 -2.15 6.74 30.13
N LEU A 19 -2.79 6.52 31.27
CA LEU A 19 -2.65 7.41 32.44
C LEU A 19 -1.19 7.57 32.85
N SER A 20 -0.43 6.47 32.90
CA SER A 20 1.01 6.52 33.21
C SER A 20 1.81 7.32 32.17
N THR A 21 1.45 7.24 30.89
CA THR A 21 2.06 8.05 29.83
C THR A 21 1.72 9.53 30.03
N LEU A 22 0.44 9.85 30.18
CA LEU A 22 -0.02 11.23 30.40
C LEU A 22 0.60 11.85 31.65
N GLN A 23 0.81 11.08 32.72
CA GLN A 23 1.47 11.54 33.95
C GLN A 23 2.98 11.80 33.78
N GLN A 24 3.65 11.16 32.82
CA GLN A 24 5.05 11.48 32.51
C GLN A 24 5.17 12.85 31.85
N THR A 25 4.18 13.21 31.03
CA THR A 25 4.13 14.49 30.31
C THR A 25 3.52 15.61 31.18
N VAL A 26 2.39 15.34 31.85
CA VAL A 26 1.67 16.25 32.75
C VAL A 26 1.38 15.55 34.09
N PRO A 27 2.27 15.69 35.10
CA PRO A 27 2.18 14.95 36.36
C PRO A 27 0.89 15.15 37.17
N SER A 28 0.20 16.27 37.00
CA SER A 28 -1.07 16.58 37.68
C SER A 28 -2.29 15.86 37.10
N THR A 29 -2.10 14.96 36.12
CA THR A 29 -3.19 14.16 35.54
C THR A 29 -3.67 13.09 36.53
N ALA A 30 -4.92 13.19 36.95
CA ALA A 30 -5.54 12.32 37.95
C ALA A 30 -6.22 11.09 37.34
N SER A 31 -6.91 11.25 36.20
CA SER A 31 -7.62 10.14 35.54
C SER A 31 -7.80 10.37 34.03
N VAL A 32 -8.03 9.28 33.30
CA VAL A 32 -8.41 9.29 31.89
C VAL A 32 -9.49 8.24 31.63
N TYR A 33 -10.60 8.69 31.03
CA TYR A 33 -11.66 7.86 30.48
C TYR A 33 -11.76 8.14 28.98
N ALA A 34 -12.22 7.16 28.19
CA ALA A 34 -12.43 7.34 26.77
C ALA A 34 -13.61 6.51 26.26
N GLU A 35 -14.39 7.09 25.36
CA GLU A 35 -15.46 6.40 24.65
C GLU A 35 -15.46 6.74 23.16
N TYR A 36 -15.97 5.82 22.36
CA TYR A 36 -16.22 6.12 20.96
C TYR A 36 -17.38 7.10 20.84
N VAL A 37 -17.30 7.99 19.85
CA VAL A 37 -18.39 8.85 19.42
C VAL A 37 -18.55 8.69 17.92
N HIS A 38 -19.79 8.66 17.45
CA HIS A 38 -20.13 8.45 16.06
C HIS A 38 -20.85 9.67 15.52
N PHE A 39 -20.49 10.03 14.29
CA PHE A 39 -21.01 11.18 13.58
C PHE A 39 -21.62 10.70 12.28
N ALA A 40 -22.93 10.89 12.11
CA ALA A 40 -23.64 10.52 10.90
C ALA A 40 -24.06 11.77 10.12
N GLU A 41 -23.56 11.89 8.90
CA GLU A 41 -24.08 12.83 7.91
C GLU A 41 -25.32 12.23 7.26
N LEU A 42 -26.39 13.00 7.22
CA LEU A 42 -27.67 12.57 6.69
C LEU A 42 -28.10 13.52 5.57
N SER A 43 -28.50 12.96 4.43
CA SER A 43 -29.07 13.74 3.30
C SER A 43 -30.46 14.29 3.64
N GLN A 44 -31.17 13.60 4.53
CA GLN A 44 -32.45 13.99 5.10
C GLN A 44 -32.67 13.32 6.47
N PRO A 45 -33.57 13.83 7.33
CA PRO A 45 -33.85 13.21 8.62
C PRO A 45 -34.28 11.74 8.49
N LEU A 46 -33.78 10.88 9.39
CA LEU A 46 -34.22 9.49 9.49
C LEU A 46 -35.61 9.40 10.13
N SER A 47 -36.37 8.36 9.77
CA SER A 47 -37.56 7.97 10.52
C SER A 47 -37.19 7.48 11.92
N GLU A 48 -38.16 7.37 12.82
CA GLU A 48 -37.96 6.81 14.17
C GLU A 48 -37.32 5.41 14.11
N SER A 49 -37.84 4.53 13.25
CA SER A 49 -37.25 3.20 13.01
C SER A 49 -35.84 3.26 12.44
N GLY A 50 -35.53 4.25 11.59
CA GLY A 50 -34.20 4.47 11.03
C GLY A 50 -33.19 4.91 12.11
N VAL A 51 -33.62 5.78 13.03
CA VAL A 51 -32.83 6.18 14.20
C VAL A 51 -32.54 4.99 15.11
N GLU A 52 -33.55 4.18 15.42
CA GLU A 52 -33.39 2.96 16.23
C GLU A 52 -32.42 1.97 15.57
N THR A 53 -32.55 1.78 14.26
CA THR A 53 -31.65 0.89 13.48
C THR A 53 -30.21 1.41 13.53
N LEU A 54 -29.98 2.69 13.28
CA LEU A 54 -28.64 3.28 13.32
C LEU A 54 -28.02 3.19 14.72
N GLN A 55 -28.81 3.45 15.77
CA GLN A 55 -28.37 3.28 17.16
C GLN A 55 -27.96 1.83 17.47
N ALA A 56 -28.75 0.86 16.99
CA ALA A 56 -28.44 -0.55 17.18
C ALA A 56 -27.13 -0.95 16.46
N LEU A 57 -26.93 -0.48 15.22
CA LEU A 57 -25.70 -0.73 14.45
C LEU A 57 -24.46 -0.16 15.16
N LEU A 58 -24.61 0.99 15.79
CA LEU A 58 -23.54 1.70 16.48
C LEU A 58 -23.35 1.26 17.94
N THR A 59 -24.10 0.24 18.39
CA THR A 59 -23.92 -0.39 19.70
C THR A 59 -23.07 -1.66 19.56
N TYR A 60 -21.75 -1.52 19.65
CA TYR A 60 -20.79 -2.62 19.50
C TYR A 60 -19.61 -2.50 20.48
N GLY A 61 -18.78 -3.55 20.53
CA GLY A 61 -17.54 -3.57 21.33
C GLY A 61 -17.68 -4.25 22.71
N PRO A 62 -16.57 -4.32 23.48
CA PRO A 62 -16.59 -4.92 24.81
C PRO A 62 -17.52 -4.15 25.75
N ARG A 63 -18.25 -4.89 26.60
CA ARG A 63 -19.17 -4.35 27.59
C ARG A 63 -18.42 -3.89 28.84
N GLU A 64 -17.51 -2.94 28.67
CA GLU A 64 -16.89 -2.25 29.80
C GLU A 64 -17.94 -1.34 30.46
N GLU A 65 -17.88 -1.20 31.79
CA GLU A 65 -18.79 -0.31 32.50
C GLU A 65 -18.47 1.15 32.16
N LYS A 66 -19.48 1.89 31.70
CA LYS A 66 -19.38 3.35 31.57
C LYS A 66 -19.15 3.93 32.97
N THR A 67 -18.04 4.65 33.14
CA THR A 67 -17.66 5.26 34.42
C THR A 67 -18.22 6.67 34.52
N SER A 68 -17.50 7.70 34.05
CA SER A 68 -18.00 9.08 34.05
C SER A 68 -17.29 9.92 32.99
N THR A 69 -18.03 10.78 32.31
CA THR A 69 -17.52 11.78 31.35
C THR A 69 -17.06 13.07 32.06
N VAL A 70 -16.35 12.93 33.19
CA VAL A 70 -15.87 14.05 34.01
C VAL A 70 -14.44 14.42 33.60
N GLY A 71 -14.16 15.72 33.47
CA GLY A 71 -12.85 16.24 33.08
C GLY A 71 -12.93 17.09 31.81
N GLN A 72 -11.77 17.43 31.28
CA GLN A 72 -11.64 18.13 30.00
C GLN A 72 -11.85 17.14 28.85
N LEU A 73 -12.74 17.50 27.90
CA LEU A 73 -12.91 16.77 26.65
C LEU A 73 -11.73 17.07 25.72
N ILE A 74 -11.16 15.99 25.16
CA ILE A 74 -10.22 16.00 24.05
C ILE A 74 -10.78 14.99 23.03
N LEU A 75 -11.39 15.50 21.96
CA LEU A 75 -11.99 14.67 20.92
C LEU A 75 -10.95 14.41 19.82
N VAL A 76 -10.56 13.14 19.66
CA VAL A 76 -9.68 12.70 18.57
C VAL A 76 -10.52 12.16 17.43
N VAL A 77 -10.34 12.72 16.23
CA VAL A 77 -11.03 12.32 14.99
C VAL A 77 -10.03 12.22 13.84
N PRO A 78 -10.38 11.55 12.72
CA PRO A 78 -9.58 11.64 11.50
C PRO A 78 -9.37 13.09 11.06
N ARG A 79 -8.25 13.38 10.39
CA ARG A 79 -7.99 14.73 9.87
C ARG A 79 -9.11 15.15 8.89
N PRO A 80 -9.58 16.41 8.92
CA PRO A 80 -10.51 16.92 7.94
C PRO A 80 -9.97 16.74 6.52
N GLY A 81 -10.83 16.36 5.59
CA GLY A 81 -10.42 15.98 4.23
C GLY A 81 -9.99 14.51 4.09
N THR A 82 -9.96 13.72 5.17
CA THR A 82 -9.73 12.27 5.11
C THR A 82 -10.97 11.48 5.50
N ILE A 83 -11.09 10.25 5.00
CA ILE A 83 -12.18 9.32 5.30
C ILE A 83 -11.58 8.03 5.83
N SER A 84 -11.91 7.66 7.07
CA SER A 84 -11.32 6.47 7.68
C SER A 84 -11.79 5.17 6.97
N PRO A 85 -11.00 4.09 6.96
CA PRO A 85 -11.48 2.77 6.51
C PRO A 85 -12.69 2.27 7.31
N TRP A 86 -12.78 2.67 8.59
CA TRP A 86 -13.95 2.41 9.41
C TRP A 86 -15.19 3.11 8.84
N SER A 87 -15.06 4.35 8.39
CA SER A 87 -16.14 5.14 7.80
C SER A 87 -16.71 4.48 6.54
N SER A 88 -15.85 4.04 5.61
CA SER A 88 -16.29 3.33 4.41
C SER A 88 -17.10 2.08 4.77
N LYS A 89 -16.57 1.22 5.66
CA LYS A 89 -17.25 -0.02 6.07
C LYS A 89 -18.54 0.23 6.86
N ALA A 90 -18.55 1.20 7.76
CA ALA A 90 -19.73 1.55 8.56
C ALA A 90 -20.85 2.15 7.68
N THR A 91 -20.48 2.94 6.68
CA THR A 91 -21.42 3.50 5.71
C THR A 91 -22.01 2.40 4.82
N ASP A 92 -21.19 1.47 4.32
CA ASP A 92 -21.66 0.28 3.58
C ASP A 92 -22.63 -0.56 4.43
N ILE A 93 -22.37 -0.76 5.72
CA ILE A 93 -23.29 -1.45 6.64
C ILE A 93 -24.63 -0.70 6.75
N ALA A 94 -24.60 0.62 6.92
CA ALA A 94 -25.82 1.43 7.03
C ALA A 94 -26.68 1.30 5.76
N HIS A 95 -26.08 1.41 4.56
CA HIS A 95 -26.78 1.23 3.29
C HIS A 95 -27.35 -0.18 3.14
N ASN A 96 -26.58 -1.21 3.50
CA ASN A 96 -27.05 -2.60 3.46
C ASN A 96 -28.19 -2.89 4.47
N CYS A 97 -28.36 -2.05 5.49
CA CYS A 97 -29.50 -2.07 6.40
C CYS A 97 -30.69 -1.20 5.94
N GLY A 98 -30.64 -0.64 4.73
CA GLY A 98 -31.70 0.17 4.14
C GLY A 98 -31.71 1.64 4.61
N LEU A 99 -30.60 2.14 5.15
CA LEU A 99 -30.45 3.53 5.60
C LEU A 99 -29.81 4.40 4.51
N ASP A 100 -30.42 4.47 3.33
CA ASP A 100 -29.91 5.22 2.16
C ASP A 100 -29.76 6.73 2.42
N GLN A 101 -30.41 7.25 3.48
CA GLN A 101 -30.29 8.65 3.89
C GLN A 101 -28.95 8.95 4.57
N VAL A 102 -28.22 7.92 5.04
CA VAL A 102 -26.89 8.07 5.60
C VAL A 102 -25.92 8.34 4.47
N VAL A 103 -25.37 9.56 4.41
CA VAL A 103 -24.35 9.92 3.42
C VAL A 103 -23.02 9.30 3.83
N ARG A 104 -22.65 9.47 5.10
CA ARG A 104 -21.42 8.92 5.67
C ARG A 104 -21.52 8.82 7.19
N VAL A 105 -20.92 7.77 7.74
CA VAL A 105 -20.71 7.62 9.19
C VAL A 105 -19.22 7.71 9.49
N GLU A 106 -18.82 8.52 10.46
CA GLU A 106 -17.45 8.59 10.95
C GLU A 106 -17.37 8.36 12.46
N ARG A 107 -16.20 7.97 12.96
CA ARG A 107 -15.95 7.70 14.38
C ARG A 107 -14.80 8.55 14.91
N GLY A 108 -15.01 9.12 16.09
CA GLY A 108 -13.97 9.68 16.93
C GLY A 108 -13.82 8.93 18.25
N THR A 109 -12.79 9.30 19.00
CA THR A 109 -12.58 8.90 20.40
C THR A 109 -12.65 10.15 21.27
N ALA A 110 -13.64 10.23 22.14
CA ALA A 110 -13.75 11.29 23.13
C ALA A 110 -12.99 10.88 24.39
N TYR A 111 -11.86 11.53 24.65
CA TYR A 111 -11.11 11.39 25.89
C TYR A 111 -11.60 12.42 26.91
N TYR A 112 -11.83 11.97 28.13
CA TYR A 112 -12.14 12.79 29.29
C TYR A 112 -10.98 12.69 30.27
N VAL A 113 -10.18 13.75 30.34
CA VAL A 113 -8.97 13.80 31.17
C VAL A 113 -9.22 14.71 32.35
N GLN A 114 -9.01 14.20 33.57
CA GLN A 114 -9.17 14.98 34.79
C GLN A 114 -7.81 15.28 35.40
N GLY A 115 -7.57 16.55 35.74
CA GLY A 115 -6.41 16.98 36.53
C GLY A 115 -6.76 17.16 38.00
N GLU A 116 -5.75 17.18 38.86
CA GLU A 116 -5.86 17.65 40.25
C GLU A 116 -6.24 19.15 40.31
N GLU A 117 -5.82 19.90 39.28
CA GLU A 117 -6.16 21.30 39.02
C GLU A 117 -6.61 21.47 37.55
N LEU A 118 -7.10 22.66 37.20
CA LEU A 118 -7.40 22.99 35.80
C LEU A 118 -6.12 22.99 34.97
N PHE A 119 -6.15 22.31 33.83
CA PHE A 119 -5.02 22.29 32.91
C PHE A 119 -4.81 23.66 32.24
N THR A 120 -3.56 24.08 32.15
CA THR A 120 -3.15 25.20 31.30
C THR A 120 -3.26 24.83 29.83
N ALA A 121 -3.34 25.83 28.94
CA ALA A 121 -3.38 25.59 27.49
C ALA A 121 -2.18 24.78 26.99
N LYS A 122 -0.99 25.00 27.55
CA LYS A 122 0.21 24.21 27.23
C LYS A 122 0.05 22.75 27.63
N GLN A 123 -0.42 22.48 28.85
CA GLN A 123 -0.65 21.11 29.30
C GLN A 123 -1.70 20.39 28.45
N LEU A 124 -2.76 21.08 28.00
CA LEU A 124 -3.74 20.51 27.09
C LEU A 124 -3.13 20.16 25.72
N ALA A 125 -2.26 21.01 25.17
CA ALA A 125 -1.54 20.71 23.94
C ALA A 125 -0.60 19.50 24.10
N ASP A 126 0.14 19.44 25.21
CA ASP A 126 1.04 18.33 25.53
C ASP A 126 0.26 17.01 25.71
N LEU A 127 -0.89 17.02 26.41
CA LEU A 127 -1.77 15.86 26.53
C LEU A 127 -2.35 15.44 25.17
N SER A 128 -2.78 16.41 24.36
CA SER A 128 -3.33 16.16 23.03
C SER A 128 -2.32 15.45 22.13
N ALA A 129 -1.05 15.83 22.19
CA ALA A 129 0.02 15.19 21.41
C ALA A 129 0.25 13.71 21.76
N GLU A 130 -0.07 13.28 22.98
CA GLU A 130 0.03 11.87 23.41
C GLU A 130 -1.22 11.03 23.04
N LEU A 131 -2.34 11.69 22.73
CA LEU A 131 -3.65 11.05 22.55
C LEU A 131 -4.02 10.76 21.09
N HIS A 132 -3.29 11.33 20.12
CA HIS A 132 -3.58 11.15 18.71
C HIS A 132 -2.30 10.91 17.89
N ASP A 133 -2.47 10.26 16.75
CA ASP A 133 -1.44 10.22 15.72
C ASP A 133 -1.55 11.46 14.83
N ARG A 134 -0.58 12.38 14.95
CA ARG A 134 -0.52 13.62 14.17
C ARG A 134 -0.56 13.43 12.65
N MET A 135 -0.22 12.25 12.16
CA MET A 135 -0.17 11.95 10.72
C MET A 135 -1.57 11.67 10.13
N VAL A 136 -2.50 11.16 10.94
CA VAL A 136 -3.82 10.68 10.49
C VAL A 136 -5.01 11.28 11.24
N GLU A 137 -4.78 11.82 12.43
CA GLU A 137 -5.82 12.34 13.32
C GLU A 137 -5.64 13.84 13.61
N THR A 138 -6.69 14.46 14.11
CA THR A 138 -6.68 15.80 14.70
C THR A 138 -7.46 15.82 16.00
N VAL A 139 -7.29 16.90 16.75
CA VAL A 139 -7.92 17.11 18.06
C VAL A 139 -8.90 18.25 17.99
N LEU A 140 -10.11 18.01 18.50
CA LEU A 140 -11.19 18.96 18.65
C LEU A 140 -11.55 19.09 20.13
N GLU A 141 -12.11 20.24 20.50
CA GLU A 141 -12.48 20.58 21.88
C GLU A 141 -13.94 20.26 22.18
N GLU A 142 -14.80 20.21 21.15
CA GLU A 142 -16.24 19.97 21.26
C GLU A 142 -16.73 18.95 20.22
N LEU A 143 -17.77 18.19 20.57
CA LEU A 143 -18.35 17.17 19.67
C LEU A 143 -18.95 17.79 18.40
N GLN A 144 -19.51 19.00 18.49
CA GLN A 144 -20.13 19.71 17.38
C GLN A 144 -19.11 20.13 16.31
N GLN A 145 -17.83 20.32 16.69
CA GLN A 145 -16.77 20.69 15.74
C GLN A 145 -16.51 19.58 14.70
N ALA A 146 -16.95 18.34 14.95
CA ALA A 146 -16.83 17.23 14.01
C ALA A 146 -17.62 17.45 12.70
N GLU A 147 -18.47 18.48 12.60
CA GLU A 147 -19.08 18.88 11.33
C GLU A 147 -18.06 19.17 10.23
N VAL A 148 -16.84 19.60 10.61
CA VAL A 148 -15.73 19.83 9.68
C VAL A 148 -15.34 18.58 8.89
N LEU A 149 -15.60 17.38 9.43
CA LEU A 149 -15.32 16.12 8.77
C LEU A 149 -16.15 15.97 7.50
N PHE A 150 -17.34 16.57 7.44
CA PHE A 150 -18.34 16.44 6.36
C PHE A 150 -18.40 17.67 5.45
N SER A 151 -17.34 18.48 5.43
CA SER A 151 -17.27 19.63 4.54
C SER A 151 -17.19 19.19 3.07
N HIS A 152 -18.12 19.67 2.25
CA HIS A 152 -18.12 19.44 0.80
C HIS A 152 -17.47 20.64 0.10
N GLN A 153 -16.43 20.37 -0.68
CA GLN A 153 -15.74 21.37 -1.48
C GLN A 153 -16.12 21.21 -2.96
N GLU A 154 -16.22 22.32 -3.68
CA GLU A 154 -16.33 22.29 -5.14
C GLU A 154 -15.01 21.81 -5.76
N PRO A 155 -15.06 21.06 -6.89
CA PRO A 155 -13.85 20.62 -7.57
C PRO A 155 -12.90 21.79 -7.87
N ALA A 156 -11.61 21.64 -7.55
CA ALA A 156 -10.60 22.59 -7.97
C ALA A 156 -10.29 22.46 -9.48
N PRO A 157 -9.99 23.56 -10.21
CA PRO A 157 -9.68 23.50 -11.63
C PRO A 157 -8.28 22.96 -11.92
N VAL A 158 -8.05 22.52 -13.16
CA VAL A 158 -6.71 22.22 -13.70
C VAL A 158 -5.85 23.49 -13.79
N THR A 159 -4.54 23.37 -13.59
CA THR A 159 -3.60 24.47 -13.83
C THR A 159 -2.67 24.18 -15.01
N SER A 160 -2.12 25.23 -15.62
CA SER A 160 -1.18 25.13 -16.76
C SER A 160 0.15 25.78 -16.43
N VAL A 161 1.25 25.20 -16.91
CA VAL A 161 2.61 25.75 -16.75
C VAL A 161 3.05 26.42 -18.05
N ASP A 162 3.48 27.69 -17.99
CA ASP A 162 3.80 28.49 -19.18
C ASP A 162 5.18 28.15 -19.79
N THR A 163 5.29 26.99 -20.45
CA THR A 163 6.51 26.57 -21.14
C THR A 163 6.71 27.23 -22.51
N LEU A 164 5.64 27.74 -23.13
CA LEU A 164 5.74 28.50 -24.39
C LEU A 164 6.36 29.88 -24.17
N GLY A 165 5.91 30.61 -23.14
CA GLY A 165 6.45 31.92 -22.78
C GLY A 165 7.71 31.86 -21.91
N GLY A 166 7.68 31.01 -20.88
CA GLY A 166 8.74 30.91 -19.87
C GLY A 166 9.78 29.80 -20.10
N GLY A 167 9.57 28.93 -21.09
CA GLY A 167 10.55 27.90 -21.47
C GLY A 167 10.94 26.97 -20.32
N VAL A 168 12.23 26.65 -20.27
CA VAL A 168 12.85 25.78 -19.26
C VAL A 168 12.70 26.33 -17.84
N ASP A 169 12.77 27.65 -17.65
CA ASP A 169 12.72 28.24 -16.30
C ASP A 169 11.32 28.12 -15.67
N ALA A 170 10.26 28.22 -16.48
CA ALA A 170 8.90 27.95 -16.01
C ALA A 170 8.74 26.50 -15.54
N LEU A 171 9.29 25.54 -16.29
CA LEU A 171 9.21 24.12 -15.93
C LEU A 171 10.11 23.77 -14.73
N ARG A 172 11.29 24.37 -14.59
CA ARG A 172 12.13 24.23 -13.38
C ARG A 172 11.40 24.71 -12.12
N LYS A 173 10.69 25.84 -12.23
CA LYS A 173 9.88 26.35 -11.13
C LYS A 173 8.75 25.36 -10.78
N ALA A 174 8.01 24.88 -11.77
CA ALA A 174 6.96 23.88 -11.56
C ALA A 174 7.49 22.54 -11.01
N ASN A 175 8.69 22.11 -11.40
CA ASN A 175 9.35 20.91 -10.88
C ASN A 175 9.51 20.97 -9.36
N VAL A 176 9.88 22.13 -8.83
CA VAL A 176 10.02 22.35 -7.38
C VAL A 176 8.65 22.50 -6.71
N GLU A 177 7.76 23.32 -7.26
CA GLU A 177 6.44 23.61 -6.67
C GLU A 177 5.52 22.38 -6.61
N LEU A 178 5.57 21.53 -7.64
CA LEU A 178 4.77 20.31 -7.75
C LEU A 178 5.52 19.06 -7.25
N GLY A 179 6.80 19.17 -6.90
CA GLY A 179 7.60 18.04 -6.41
C GLY A 179 7.80 16.92 -7.45
N LEU A 180 7.99 17.26 -8.73
CA LEU A 180 8.05 16.30 -9.84
C LEU A 180 9.34 15.48 -9.87
N ALA A 181 10.41 15.99 -9.25
CA ALA A 181 11.74 15.36 -9.21
C ALA A 181 12.33 15.02 -10.60
N LEU A 182 12.04 15.84 -11.61
CA LEU A 182 12.54 15.71 -12.97
C LEU A 182 14.04 16.02 -13.05
N ALA A 183 14.77 15.24 -13.84
CA ALA A 183 16.13 15.55 -14.24
C ALA A 183 16.18 16.65 -15.33
N GLU A 184 17.34 17.28 -15.51
CA GLU A 184 17.49 18.39 -16.46
C GLU A 184 17.19 17.99 -17.92
N ASP A 185 17.58 16.77 -18.33
CA ASP A 185 17.26 16.24 -19.65
C ASP A 185 15.76 15.95 -19.85
N GLU A 186 15.06 15.57 -18.78
CA GLU A 186 13.60 15.40 -18.79
C GLU A 186 12.87 16.74 -18.89
N ILE A 187 13.40 17.78 -18.23
CA ILE A 187 12.88 19.16 -18.36
C ILE A 187 13.02 19.66 -19.80
N ASP A 188 14.20 19.50 -20.40
CA ASP A 188 14.44 19.90 -21.78
C ASP A 188 13.52 19.14 -22.75
N TYR A 189 13.41 17.81 -22.57
CA TYR A 189 12.51 16.96 -23.35
C TYR A 189 11.05 17.42 -23.30
N LEU A 190 10.54 17.74 -22.11
CA LEU A 190 9.16 18.20 -21.95
C LEU A 190 8.95 19.56 -22.61
N VAL A 191 9.87 20.51 -22.43
CA VAL A 191 9.75 21.83 -23.07
C VAL A 191 9.76 21.71 -24.60
N GLU A 192 10.63 20.88 -25.18
CA GLU A 192 10.64 20.62 -26.62
C GLU A 192 9.35 19.95 -27.09
N SER A 193 8.86 18.96 -26.34
CA SER A 193 7.61 18.25 -26.66
C SER A 193 6.42 19.18 -26.68
N PHE A 194 6.23 20.01 -25.65
CA PHE A 194 5.11 20.94 -25.56
C PHE A 194 5.22 22.13 -26.52
N LYS A 195 6.44 22.54 -26.88
CA LYS A 195 6.65 23.45 -28.03
C LYS A 195 6.18 22.82 -29.34
N GLY A 196 6.50 21.55 -29.58
CA GLY A 196 6.05 20.81 -30.75
C GLY A 196 4.53 20.60 -30.80
N LEU A 197 3.88 20.50 -29.63
CA LEU A 197 2.42 20.44 -29.50
C LEU A 197 1.75 21.82 -29.56
N GLU A 198 2.53 22.91 -29.67
CA GLU A 198 2.06 24.30 -29.74
C GLU A 198 1.11 24.70 -28.58
N ARG A 199 1.28 24.11 -27.40
CA ARG A 199 0.49 24.42 -26.20
C ARG A 199 1.27 24.25 -24.91
N ASN A 200 0.80 24.88 -23.85
CA ASN A 200 1.33 24.68 -22.51
C ASN A 200 0.89 23.33 -21.92
N PRO A 201 1.75 22.65 -21.15
CA PRO A 201 1.37 21.48 -20.37
C PRO A 201 0.44 21.82 -19.21
N THR A 202 -0.45 20.88 -18.86
CA THR A 202 -1.17 20.93 -17.58
C THR A 202 -0.34 20.35 -16.44
N ASP A 203 -0.70 20.70 -15.21
CA ASP A 203 -0.15 20.05 -14.00
C ASP A 203 -0.38 18.53 -13.99
N VAL A 204 -1.53 18.06 -14.49
CA VAL A 204 -1.87 16.63 -14.63
C VAL A 204 -0.88 15.92 -15.55
N GLU A 205 -0.60 16.51 -16.72
CA GLU A 205 0.31 15.96 -17.71
C GLU A 205 1.75 15.84 -17.17
N LEU A 206 2.21 16.88 -16.47
CA LEU A 206 3.54 16.90 -15.86
C LEU A 206 3.67 15.90 -14.71
N MET A 207 2.67 15.82 -13.82
CA MET A 207 2.65 14.86 -12.73
C MET A 207 2.60 13.42 -13.26
N MET A 208 1.73 13.15 -14.24
CA MET A 208 1.64 11.85 -14.90
C MET A 208 2.99 11.44 -15.52
N PHE A 209 3.63 12.36 -16.26
CA PHE A 209 4.95 12.10 -16.84
C PHE A 209 6.00 11.83 -15.76
N ALA A 210 6.02 12.63 -14.68
CA ALA A 210 6.98 12.50 -13.60
C ALA A 210 6.86 11.14 -12.87
N GLN A 211 5.64 10.67 -12.61
CA GLN A 211 5.44 9.36 -11.99
C GLN A 211 5.84 8.22 -12.93
N ALA A 212 5.36 8.25 -14.18
CA ALA A 212 5.66 7.23 -15.19
C ALA A 212 7.15 7.17 -15.56
N ASN A 213 7.92 8.24 -15.30
CA ASN A 213 9.36 8.32 -15.55
C ASN A 213 10.20 8.43 -14.28
N SER A 214 9.64 8.14 -13.10
CA SER A 214 10.41 8.05 -11.85
C SER A 214 11.40 6.88 -11.86
N GLU A 215 12.39 6.88 -10.95
CA GLU A 215 13.28 5.72 -10.79
C GLU A 215 12.50 4.48 -10.37
N HIS A 216 11.49 4.66 -9.50
CA HIS A 216 10.60 3.60 -9.04
C HIS A 216 9.89 2.89 -10.20
N CYS A 217 9.33 3.64 -11.16
CA CYS A 217 8.58 3.03 -12.27
C CYS A 217 9.49 2.55 -13.43
N ARG A 218 10.52 3.33 -13.80
CA ARG A 218 11.37 3.00 -14.97
C ARG A 218 12.58 2.14 -14.67
N HIS A 219 12.93 1.97 -13.39
CA HIS A 219 14.09 1.18 -12.99
C HIS A 219 15.36 1.62 -13.74
N LYS A 220 15.63 2.93 -13.82
CA LYS A 220 16.67 3.49 -14.70
C LYS A 220 18.05 2.96 -14.30
N ILE A 221 18.32 2.79 -13.00
CA ILE A 221 19.57 2.20 -12.50
C ILE A 221 19.72 0.75 -12.96
N PHE A 222 18.66 -0.05 -12.87
CA PHE A 222 18.69 -1.45 -13.31
C PHE A 222 18.89 -1.60 -14.82
N ASN A 223 18.41 -0.61 -15.59
CA ASN A 223 18.56 -0.57 -17.04
C ASN A 223 19.81 0.16 -17.51
N ALA A 224 20.55 0.86 -16.63
CA ALA A 224 21.71 1.67 -16.98
C ALA A 224 22.85 0.86 -17.63
N SER A 225 23.66 1.54 -18.45
CA SER A 225 25.00 1.06 -18.81
C SER A 225 26.01 1.45 -17.74
N TRP A 226 27.06 0.66 -17.57
CA TRP A 226 28.04 0.85 -16.51
C TRP A 226 29.48 0.86 -17.04
N THR A 227 30.32 1.71 -16.47
CA THR A 227 31.78 1.63 -16.56
C THR A 227 32.30 1.41 -15.14
N LEU A 228 33.00 0.29 -14.91
CA LEU A 228 33.54 -0.08 -13.60
C LEU A 228 35.06 -0.11 -13.67
N ASP A 229 35.74 0.66 -12.82
CA ASP A 229 37.21 0.78 -12.80
C ASP A 229 37.80 1.13 -14.19
N GLY A 230 37.10 1.96 -14.96
CA GLY A 230 37.49 2.37 -16.30
C GLY A 230 37.14 1.38 -17.42
N GLU A 231 36.50 0.25 -17.11
CA GLU A 231 36.09 -0.75 -18.09
C GLU A 231 34.57 -0.75 -18.31
N ASP A 232 34.13 -0.63 -19.57
CA ASP A 232 32.73 -0.72 -19.94
C ASP A 232 32.19 -2.14 -19.72
N GLN A 233 31.01 -2.22 -19.10
CA GLN A 233 30.35 -3.48 -18.78
C GLN A 233 29.37 -3.86 -19.88
N GLU A 234 29.38 -5.14 -20.28
CA GLU A 234 28.55 -5.67 -21.36
C GLU A 234 27.04 -5.64 -21.04
N HIS A 235 26.69 -5.84 -19.77
CA HIS A 235 25.30 -6.00 -19.33
C HIS A 235 24.89 -4.91 -18.35
N SER A 236 23.62 -4.49 -18.45
CA SER A 236 22.96 -3.80 -17.34
C SER A 236 22.67 -4.78 -16.20
N LEU A 237 22.31 -4.27 -15.01
CA LEU A 237 21.89 -5.12 -13.89
C LEU A 237 20.71 -6.02 -14.29
N PHE A 238 19.68 -5.45 -14.94
CA PHE A 238 18.54 -6.23 -15.41
C PHE A 238 18.92 -7.19 -16.53
N GLY A 239 19.91 -6.86 -17.37
CA GLY A 239 20.47 -7.76 -18.36
C GLY A 239 21.10 -9.00 -17.71
N MET A 240 21.81 -8.83 -16.60
CA MET A 240 22.35 -9.95 -15.81
C MET A 240 21.25 -10.79 -15.18
N ILE A 241 20.18 -10.17 -14.68
CA ILE A 241 19.02 -10.92 -14.15
C ILE A 241 18.33 -11.71 -15.26
N ARG A 242 18.05 -11.12 -16.43
CA ARG A 242 17.47 -11.82 -17.58
C ARG A 242 18.34 -12.97 -18.09
N ASN A 243 19.65 -12.93 -17.84
CA ASN A 243 20.54 -14.03 -18.19
C ASN A 243 20.17 -15.33 -17.46
N THR A 244 19.66 -15.26 -16.22
CA THR A 244 19.25 -16.47 -15.47
C THR A 244 18.11 -17.20 -16.18
N TYR A 245 17.13 -16.47 -16.71
CA TYR A 245 16.06 -17.01 -17.55
C TYR A 245 16.59 -17.56 -18.88
N LYS A 246 17.55 -16.89 -19.53
CA LYS A 246 18.14 -17.40 -20.78
C LYS A 246 18.83 -18.75 -20.60
N VAL A 247 19.48 -18.98 -19.47
CA VAL A 247 20.24 -20.22 -19.23
C VAL A 247 19.43 -21.31 -18.54
N ASN A 248 18.37 -20.97 -17.78
CA ASN A 248 17.54 -21.91 -17.00
C ASN A 248 16.05 -21.52 -17.03
N GLY A 249 15.50 -21.20 -18.20
CA GLY A 249 14.10 -20.79 -18.38
C GLY A 249 13.11 -21.95 -18.53
N GLU A 250 13.55 -23.20 -18.39
CA GLU A 250 12.66 -24.37 -18.46
C GLU A 250 11.56 -24.26 -17.40
N ASN A 251 10.32 -24.60 -17.77
CA ASN A 251 9.12 -24.52 -16.92
C ASN A 251 8.70 -23.10 -16.49
N VAL A 252 9.29 -22.04 -17.04
CA VAL A 252 8.82 -20.68 -16.85
C VAL A 252 7.83 -20.33 -17.97
N LEU A 253 6.59 -20.02 -17.58
CA LEU A 253 5.50 -19.66 -18.50
C LEU A 253 5.47 -18.15 -18.78
N SER A 254 5.78 -17.33 -17.78
CA SER A 254 5.91 -15.87 -17.92
C SER A 254 7.02 -15.34 -17.02
N ALA A 255 7.88 -14.48 -17.56
CA ALA A 255 8.86 -13.72 -16.82
C ALA A 255 9.11 -12.36 -17.51
N TYR A 256 9.15 -11.29 -16.71
CA TYR A 256 9.45 -9.92 -17.19
C TYR A 256 8.48 -9.35 -18.23
N SER A 257 7.27 -9.91 -18.31
CA SER A 257 6.21 -9.48 -19.23
C SER A 257 4.88 -9.20 -18.53
N ASP A 258 4.88 -9.33 -17.20
CA ASP A 258 3.73 -9.08 -16.33
C ASP A 258 4.24 -8.71 -14.92
N ASN A 259 3.32 -8.36 -14.02
CA ASN A 259 3.61 -7.95 -12.66
C ASN A 259 4.17 -9.08 -11.78
N ALA A 260 3.99 -10.34 -12.16
CA ALA A 260 4.54 -11.51 -11.47
C ALA A 260 5.12 -12.52 -12.46
N ALA A 261 6.02 -13.38 -11.97
CA ALA A 261 6.50 -14.52 -12.76
C ALA A 261 5.52 -15.69 -12.63
N VAL A 262 5.39 -16.51 -13.67
CA VAL A 262 4.58 -17.73 -13.67
C VAL A 262 5.44 -18.93 -14.08
N VAL A 263 5.33 -20.02 -13.33
CA VAL A 263 5.97 -21.30 -13.62
C VAL A 263 4.96 -22.44 -13.68
N VAL A 264 5.33 -23.50 -14.39
CA VAL A 264 4.53 -24.72 -14.48
C VAL A 264 4.35 -25.32 -13.09
N GLY A 265 3.09 -25.51 -12.70
CA GLY A 265 2.71 -26.25 -11.49
C GLY A 265 2.27 -27.68 -11.81
N THR A 266 1.34 -28.22 -11.01
CA THR A 266 0.87 -29.61 -11.14
C THR A 266 -0.62 -29.66 -11.43
N GLU A 267 -1.12 -30.79 -11.95
CA GLU A 267 -2.56 -31.00 -12.08
C GLU A 267 -3.20 -31.26 -10.71
N GLY A 268 -4.37 -30.69 -10.48
CA GLY A 268 -5.16 -30.89 -9.26
C GLY A 268 -6.62 -30.48 -9.45
N GLY A 269 -7.49 -30.87 -8.51
CA GLY A 269 -8.86 -30.44 -8.49
C GLY A 269 -8.99 -29.02 -7.93
N ARG A 270 -9.06 -27.99 -8.79
CA ARG A 270 -9.43 -26.65 -8.34
C ARG A 270 -10.86 -26.67 -7.82
N PHE A 271 -11.07 -26.20 -6.59
CA PHE A 271 -12.38 -26.23 -5.93
C PHE A 271 -13.01 -24.84 -5.88
N TYR A 272 -14.08 -24.64 -6.64
CA TYR A 272 -14.79 -23.36 -6.75
C TYR A 272 -16.26 -23.58 -7.14
N PRO A 273 -17.15 -22.59 -6.95
CA PRO A 273 -18.53 -22.73 -7.41
C PRO A 273 -18.60 -22.68 -8.93
N ASP A 274 -19.24 -23.67 -9.55
CA ASP A 274 -19.48 -23.67 -10.98
C ASP A 274 -20.22 -22.38 -11.40
N PRO A 275 -19.74 -21.65 -12.42
CA PRO A 275 -20.29 -20.33 -12.76
C PRO A 275 -21.78 -20.33 -13.11
N ALA A 276 -22.33 -21.45 -13.61
CA ALA A 276 -23.73 -21.55 -14.02
C ALA A 276 -24.64 -22.04 -12.88
N THR A 277 -24.27 -23.12 -12.22
CA THR A 277 -25.09 -23.80 -11.19
C THR A 277 -24.85 -23.25 -9.78
N LYS A 278 -23.74 -22.55 -9.57
CA LYS A 278 -23.27 -22.04 -8.27
C LYS A 278 -23.01 -23.13 -7.23
N LEU A 279 -22.90 -24.39 -7.65
CA LEU A 279 -22.53 -25.51 -6.81
C LEU A 279 -21.02 -25.67 -6.77
N TYR A 280 -20.45 -25.86 -5.58
CA TYR A 280 -19.02 -26.14 -5.45
C TYR A 280 -18.68 -27.53 -6.00
N GLY A 281 -17.59 -27.59 -6.76
CA GLY A 281 -17.07 -28.84 -7.33
C GLY A 281 -15.59 -28.73 -7.64
N TYR A 282 -14.99 -29.88 -7.96
CA TYR A 282 -13.61 -29.97 -8.41
C TYR A 282 -13.54 -29.86 -9.93
N SER A 283 -12.68 -28.97 -10.42
CA SER A 283 -12.25 -28.88 -11.82
C SER A 283 -10.82 -29.40 -11.92
N GLN A 284 -10.64 -30.56 -12.56
CA GLN A 284 -9.32 -31.15 -12.75
C GLN A 284 -8.60 -30.41 -13.88
N GLU A 285 -7.55 -29.67 -13.54
CA GLU A 285 -6.80 -28.85 -14.50
C GLU A 285 -5.36 -28.57 -14.02
N PRO A 286 -4.46 -28.11 -14.90
CA PRO A 286 -3.16 -27.62 -14.48
C PRO A 286 -3.30 -26.40 -13.55
N VAL A 287 -2.68 -26.49 -12.38
CA VAL A 287 -2.63 -25.42 -11.38
C VAL A 287 -1.23 -24.83 -11.39
N HIS A 288 -1.02 -23.78 -12.19
CA HIS A 288 0.27 -23.11 -12.31
C HIS A 288 0.54 -22.16 -11.14
N LEU A 289 1.81 -21.90 -10.89
CA LEU A 289 2.27 -21.10 -9.76
C LEU A 289 2.73 -19.72 -10.24
N LEU A 290 2.14 -18.67 -9.69
CA LEU A 290 2.64 -17.30 -9.84
C LEU A 290 3.40 -16.88 -8.59
N MET A 291 4.38 -15.99 -8.69
CA MET A 291 5.12 -15.49 -7.52
C MET A 291 5.56 -14.03 -7.68
N LYS A 292 5.41 -13.26 -6.60
CA LYS A 292 5.81 -11.85 -6.52
C LYS A 292 6.35 -11.51 -5.13
N VAL A 293 7.23 -10.52 -5.07
CA VAL A 293 7.72 -9.89 -3.84
C VAL A 293 7.95 -8.41 -4.13
N GLU A 294 7.47 -7.56 -3.25
CA GLU A 294 7.62 -6.11 -3.29
C GLU A 294 8.13 -5.54 -1.96
N THR A 295 8.43 -4.24 -1.96
CA THR A 295 8.83 -3.53 -0.74
C THR A 295 8.07 -2.23 -0.55
N HIS A 296 7.80 -1.85 0.71
CA HIS A 296 7.15 -0.58 1.04
C HIS A 296 7.91 0.23 2.10
N ASN A 297 9.18 0.48 1.78
CA ASN A 297 10.19 1.00 2.71
C ASN A 297 9.94 2.43 3.18
N HIS A 298 9.70 3.36 2.24
CA HIS A 298 9.55 4.79 2.56
C HIS A 298 8.28 5.08 3.37
N PRO A 299 7.08 4.64 2.96
CA PRO A 299 5.87 4.87 3.75
C PRO A 299 5.95 4.24 5.14
N THR A 300 6.57 3.06 5.27
CA THR A 300 6.75 2.39 6.57
C THR A 300 7.66 3.18 7.53
N ALA A 301 8.60 3.98 7.01
CA ALA A 301 9.41 4.87 7.86
C ALA A 301 8.60 6.01 8.49
N ILE A 302 7.48 6.39 7.87
CA ILE A 302 6.62 7.53 8.25
C ILE A 302 5.40 7.06 9.05
N SER A 303 4.63 6.12 8.50
CA SER A 303 3.44 5.53 9.12
C SER A 303 3.48 4.00 8.97
N PRO A 304 4.08 3.27 9.94
CA PRO A 304 4.37 1.85 9.77
C PRO A 304 3.14 0.96 9.56
N TYR A 305 2.06 1.21 10.30
CA TYR A 305 0.83 0.41 10.21
C TYR A 305 0.26 0.44 8.79
N ALA A 306 0.03 1.64 8.25
CA ALA A 306 -0.50 1.80 6.91
C ALA A 306 0.50 1.39 5.82
N GLY A 307 1.79 1.73 5.99
CA GLY A 307 2.85 1.37 5.05
C GLY A 307 3.03 -0.15 4.93
N ALA A 308 3.03 -0.88 6.04
CA ALA A 308 3.12 -2.34 5.98
C ALA A 308 1.85 -2.99 5.43
N GLY A 309 0.68 -2.46 5.79
CA GLY A 309 -0.61 -2.95 5.30
C GLY A 309 -0.76 -2.80 3.79
N THR A 310 -0.50 -1.61 3.26
CA THR A 310 -0.55 -1.33 1.82
C THR A 310 0.58 -1.98 1.03
N GLY A 311 1.73 -2.25 1.66
CA GLY A 311 2.76 -3.12 1.09
C GLY A 311 2.25 -4.53 0.79
N SER A 312 1.52 -5.14 1.73
CA SER A 312 0.82 -6.41 1.47
C SER A 312 -0.27 -6.27 0.41
N GLY A 313 -1.08 -5.21 0.47
CA GLY A 313 -2.16 -5.00 -0.49
C GLY A 313 -1.69 -4.83 -1.92
N GLY A 314 -0.71 -3.96 -2.17
CA GLY A 314 -0.14 -3.77 -3.51
C GLY A 314 0.34 -5.08 -4.12
N GLU A 315 1.09 -5.85 -3.34
CA GLU A 315 1.60 -7.14 -3.78
C GLU A 315 0.49 -8.18 -4.04
N ILE A 316 -0.58 -8.18 -3.23
CA ILE A 316 -1.76 -9.03 -3.47
C ILE A 316 -2.48 -8.62 -4.77
N ARG A 317 -2.55 -7.32 -5.08
CA ARG A 317 -3.15 -6.86 -6.35
C ARG A 317 -2.34 -7.32 -7.55
N ASP A 318 -1.02 -7.29 -7.47
CA ASP A 318 -0.17 -7.85 -8.52
C ASP A 318 -0.45 -9.32 -8.74
N GLU A 319 -0.56 -10.11 -7.66
CA GLU A 319 -0.92 -11.52 -7.73
C GLU A 319 -2.31 -11.76 -8.34
N GLY A 320 -3.30 -10.89 -8.07
CA GLY A 320 -4.65 -11.00 -8.66
C GLY A 320 -4.71 -10.57 -10.12
N ALA A 321 -3.82 -9.67 -10.54
CA ALA A 321 -3.75 -9.07 -11.87
C ALA A 321 -2.82 -9.80 -12.85
N VAL A 322 -2.21 -10.94 -12.46
CA VAL A 322 -1.39 -11.74 -13.38
C VAL A 322 -2.27 -12.33 -14.49
N GLY A 323 -1.80 -12.20 -15.72
CA GLY A 323 -2.51 -12.70 -16.88
C GLY A 323 -3.91 -12.09 -17.02
N ARG A 324 -4.92 -12.91 -17.25
CA ARG A 324 -6.32 -12.48 -17.34
C ARG A 324 -7.09 -12.68 -16.03
N GLY A 325 -6.38 -12.60 -14.90
CA GLY A 325 -6.92 -12.79 -13.56
C GLY A 325 -6.46 -14.10 -12.93
N SER A 326 -6.00 -14.01 -11.69
CA SER A 326 -5.48 -15.13 -10.91
C SER A 326 -5.87 -15.03 -9.44
N LYS A 327 -5.49 -16.03 -8.65
CA LYS A 327 -5.87 -16.13 -7.25
C LYS A 327 -4.65 -16.16 -6.32
N PRO A 328 -4.47 -15.14 -5.46
CA PRO A 328 -3.50 -15.18 -4.38
C PRO A 328 -3.77 -16.32 -3.41
N LYS A 329 -2.72 -16.99 -2.95
CA LYS A 329 -2.85 -18.20 -2.11
C LYS A 329 -2.21 -18.04 -0.75
N VAL A 330 -0.99 -17.51 -0.67
CA VAL A 330 -0.22 -17.45 0.57
C VAL A 330 0.82 -16.34 0.53
N GLY A 331 1.10 -15.74 1.68
CA GLY A 331 2.04 -14.62 1.82
C GLY A 331 3.30 -14.94 2.62
N LEU A 332 4.27 -14.05 2.45
CA LEU A 332 5.47 -13.87 3.28
C LEU A 332 5.64 -12.39 3.66
N VAL A 333 6.25 -12.13 4.81
CA VAL A 333 6.55 -10.76 5.28
C VAL A 333 7.94 -10.66 5.89
N GLY A 334 8.69 -9.63 5.53
CA GLY A 334 10.06 -9.41 5.99
C GLY A 334 10.31 -8.01 6.53
N PHE A 335 11.12 -7.89 7.59
CA PHE A 335 11.51 -6.59 8.16
C PHE A 335 13.02 -6.48 8.39
N SER A 336 13.64 -5.37 7.96
CA SER A 336 14.96 -4.94 8.46
C SER A 336 14.85 -3.56 9.10
N VAL A 337 15.29 -3.44 10.35
CA VAL A 337 15.24 -2.20 11.15
C VAL A 337 16.56 -1.95 11.87
N SER A 338 16.79 -0.71 12.32
CA SER A 338 17.88 -0.38 13.26
C SER A 338 17.65 -1.04 14.62
N ASN A 339 18.56 -0.82 15.59
CA ASN A 339 18.43 -1.36 16.93
C ASN A 339 17.11 -0.95 17.60
N LEU A 340 16.46 -1.92 18.25
CA LEU A 340 15.12 -1.72 18.84
C LEU A 340 15.16 -0.79 20.06
N ASN A 341 16.26 -0.77 20.83
CA ASN A 341 16.42 0.07 22.01
C ASN A 341 15.22 -0.02 22.98
N ILE A 342 14.76 -1.25 23.25
CA ILE A 342 13.56 -1.50 24.06
C ILE A 342 13.75 -0.86 25.47
N PRO A 343 12.82 -0.01 25.92
CA PRO A 343 12.92 0.64 27.22
C PRO A 343 13.09 -0.37 28.36
N ASN A 344 14.06 -0.13 29.24
CA ASN A 344 14.44 -1.02 30.35
C ASN A 344 14.92 -2.42 29.93
N TYR A 345 15.25 -2.63 28.65
CA TYR A 345 15.75 -3.90 28.11
C TYR A 345 16.87 -3.70 27.08
N LYS A 346 17.66 -2.62 27.25
CA LYS A 346 18.76 -2.27 26.37
C LYS A 346 19.85 -3.35 26.37
N GLN A 347 20.31 -3.74 25.18
CA GLN A 347 21.35 -4.74 24.99
C GLN A 347 22.75 -4.11 24.87
N SER A 348 23.80 -4.90 25.11
CA SER A 348 25.19 -4.40 25.18
C SER A 348 25.75 -3.87 23.86
N TRP A 349 25.16 -4.27 22.72
CA TRP A 349 25.55 -3.80 21.39
C TRP A 349 24.77 -2.57 20.91
N GLU A 350 23.77 -2.12 21.68
CA GLU A 350 22.92 -1.00 21.27
C GLU A 350 23.52 0.34 21.68
N GLU A 351 23.77 1.19 20.70
CA GLU A 351 24.29 2.55 20.91
C GLU A 351 23.24 3.59 20.53
N ALA A 352 23.16 4.67 21.30
CA ALA A 352 22.24 5.75 21.01
C ALA A 352 22.85 6.66 19.93
N TYR A 353 22.22 6.69 18.75
CA TYR A 353 22.65 7.51 17.61
C TYR A 353 21.64 8.61 17.22
N GLY A 354 20.41 8.53 17.73
CA GLY A 354 19.31 9.43 17.36
C GLY A 354 18.65 9.03 16.04
N LYS A 355 17.65 9.81 15.62
CA LYS A 355 16.92 9.62 14.35
C LYS A 355 16.39 10.97 13.84
N PRO A 356 16.12 11.13 12.53
CA PRO A 356 15.34 12.27 12.04
C PRO A 356 13.98 12.38 12.75
N GLU A 357 13.53 13.60 13.09
CA GLU A 357 12.28 13.82 13.83
C GLU A 357 11.02 13.36 13.09
N ARG A 358 11.07 13.34 11.75
CA ARG A 358 9.92 12.99 10.89
C ARG A 358 9.68 11.49 10.69
N ILE A 359 10.69 10.64 10.96
CA ILE A 359 10.53 9.18 10.86
C ILE A 359 10.29 8.58 12.24
N VAL A 360 9.63 7.44 12.32
CA VAL A 360 9.42 6.73 13.59
C VAL A 360 10.66 5.90 14.00
N SER A 361 10.69 5.38 15.23
CA SER A 361 11.81 4.54 15.67
C SER A 361 11.71 3.11 15.11
N ALA A 362 12.83 2.37 15.16
CA ALA A 362 12.84 0.94 14.82
C ALA A 362 11.86 0.12 15.69
N LEU A 363 11.70 0.51 16.97
CA LEU A 363 10.73 -0.13 17.86
C LEU A 363 9.30 0.12 17.40
N ASP A 364 8.96 1.37 17.08
CA ASP A 364 7.62 1.73 16.61
C ASP A 364 7.27 1.00 15.31
N ILE A 365 8.24 0.88 14.39
CA ILE A 365 8.08 0.08 13.16
C ILE A 365 7.74 -1.37 13.51
N MET A 366 8.45 -1.99 14.45
CA MET A 366 8.20 -3.38 14.84
C MET A 366 6.96 -3.58 15.73
N LEU A 367 6.42 -2.52 16.32
CA LEU A 367 5.16 -2.57 17.07
C LEU A 367 3.94 -2.41 16.16
N GLU A 368 4.01 -1.50 15.19
CA GLU A 368 2.86 -1.12 14.36
C GLU A 368 2.87 -1.76 12.96
N GLY A 369 4.04 -1.84 12.32
CA GLY A 369 4.20 -2.38 10.97
C GLY A 369 3.72 -3.83 10.83
N PRO A 370 4.22 -4.79 11.63
CA PRO A 370 3.74 -6.17 11.59
C PRO A 370 2.22 -6.31 11.79
N ILE A 371 1.62 -5.47 12.64
CA ILE A 371 0.16 -5.48 12.86
C ILE A 371 -0.57 -4.96 11.63
N GLY A 372 -0.06 -3.93 10.96
CA GLY A 372 -0.61 -3.44 9.69
C GLY A 372 -0.58 -4.48 8.58
N GLY A 373 0.58 -5.11 8.35
CA GLY A 373 0.73 -6.18 7.37
C GLY A 373 -0.11 -7.42 7.69
N ALA A 374 -0.23 -7.78 8.97
CA ALA A 374 -1.10 -8.88 9.40
C ALA A 374 -2.59 -8.53 9.26
N ALA A 375 -3.01 -7.30 9.61
CA ALA A 375 -4.39 -6.85 9.45
C ALA A 375 -4.85 -6.96 8.00
N PHE A 376 -3.99 -6.57 7.04
CA PHE A 376 -4.30 -6.73 5.62
C PHE A 376 -4.47 -8.20 5.23
N ASN A 377 -3.47 -9.04 5.49
CA ASN A 377 -3.52 -10.47 5.14
C ASN A 377 -4.71 -11.18 5.79
N ASN A 378 -5.03 -10.86 7.05
CA ASN A 378 -6.14 -11.45 7.81
C ASN A 378 -7.51 -11.06 7.23
N GLU A 379 -7.74 -9.76 7.01
CA GLU A 379 -9.04 -9.26 6.54
C GLU A 379 -9.28 -9.58 5.06
N PHE A 380 -8.22 -9.61 4.23
CA PHE A 380 -8.29 -10.14 2.86
C PHE A 380 -8.51 -11.67 2.82
N GLY A 381 -7.92 -12.40 3.77
CA GLY A 381 -8.02 -13.85 3.88
C GLY A 381 -6.94 -14.61 3.11
N ARG A 382 -5.67 -14.18 3.21
CA ARG A 382 -4.47 -14.89 2.76
C ARG A 382 -3.60 -15.26 3.97
N PRO A 383 -3.23 -16.54 4.18
CA PRO A 383 -2.36 -16.90 5.29
C PRO A 383 -0.93 -16.40 5.06
N ASN A 384 -0.26 -15.94 6.11
CA ASN A 384 1.13 -15.47 6.05
C ASN A 384 2.05 -16.44 6.82
N ILE A 385 2.77 -17.29 6.09
CA ILE A 385 3.44 -18.47 6.69
C ILE A 385 4.97 -18.48 6.52
N CYS A 386 5.55 -17.45 5.91
CA CYS A 386 7.00 -17.30 5.79
C CYS A 386 7.42 -15.85 6.10
N GLY A 387 8.69 -15.63 6.43
CA GLY A 387 9.18 -14.30 6.73
C GLY A 387 10.57 -14.26 7.36
N TYR A 388 11.09 -13.04 7.53
CA TYR A 388 12.33 -12.80 8.28
C TYR A 388 12.22 -11.51 9.10
N MET A 389 13.09 -11.37 10.10
CA MET A 389 13.27 -10.11 10.82
C MET A 389 14.75 -9.92 11.14
N ARG A 390 15.28 -8.74 10.79
CA ARG A 390 16.66 -8.32 11.04
C ARG A 390 16.68 -7.01 11.82
N SER A 391 17.43 -7.00 12.91
CA SER A 391 17.94 -5.77 13.53
C SER A 391 19.39 -5.58 13.10
N PHE A 392 19.76 -4.41 12.62
CA PHE A 392 21.16 -4.11 12.31
C PHE A 392 21.42 -2.60 12.31
N GLU A 393 22.34 -2.17 13.17
CA GLU A 393 22.82 -0.80 13.20
C GLU A 393 24.20 -0.76 13.89
N VAL A 394 25.23 -0.33 13.15
CA VAL A 394 26.62 -0.34 13.62
C VAL A 394 27.42 0.79 12.99
N ASP A 395 28.49 1.21 13.66
CA ASP A 395 29.52 2.06 13.06
C ASP A 395 30.45 1.19 12.20
N PHE A 396 30.57 1.53 10.93
CA PHE A 396 31.43 0.85 9.98
C PHE A 396 32.04 1.87 9.02
N ASP A 397 33.37 1.83 8.88
CA ASP A 397 34.13 2.75 8.04
C ASP A 397 33.80 4.24 8.26
N ASN A 398 33.79 4.66 9.53
CA ASN A 398 33.44 6.01 9.97
C ASN A 398 32.03 6.48 9.58
N GLN A 399 31.13 5.56 9.23
CA GLN A 399 29.73 5.82 8.92
C GLN A 399 28.82 4.99 9.82
N ARG A 400 27.62 5.51 10.10
CA ARG A 400 26.55 4.71 10.71
C ARG A 400 25.84 3.92 9.61
N ARG A 401 25.87 2.59 9.71
CA ARG A 401 25.19 1.68 8.78
C ARG A 401 24.04 1.01 9.49
N GLY A 402 22.82 1.13 8.97
CA GLY A 402 21.62 0.56 9.57
C GLY A 402 20.37 0.85 8.75
N TYR A 403 19.20 0.65 9.37
CA TYR A 403 17.90 0.71 8.70
C TYR A 403 16.94 1.69 9.38
N HIS A 404 17.31 2.98 9.39
CA HIS A 404 16.39 4.06 9.76
C HIS A 404 15.23 4.17 8.76
N LYS A 405 15.52 4.09 7.47
CA LYS A 405 14.53 3.69 6.47
C LYS A 405 14.48 2.16 6.52
N PRO A 406 13.37 1.54 6.94
CA PRO A 406 13.31 0.10 7.11
C PRO A 406 13.31 -0.60 5.76
N ILE A 407 13.59 -1.89 5.78
CA ILE A 407 13.06 -2.79 4.76
C ILE A 407 11.71 -3.29 5.28
N MET A 408 10.64 -3.07 4.53
CA MET A 408 9.35 -3.74 4.71
C MET A 408 9.07 -4.50 3.42
N ILE A 409 9.13 -5.82 3.48
CA ILE A 409 8.89 -6.71 2.35
C ILE A 409 7.54 -7.39 2.54
N ALA A 410 6.76 -7.43 1.48
CA ALA A 410 5.60 -8.29 1.32
C ALA A 410 5.76 -9.11 0.05
N GLY A 411 5.30 -10.34 0.06
CA GLY A 411 5.41 -11.23 -1.10
C GLY A 411 4.48 -12.40 -0.93
N GLY A 412 4.40 -13.21 -1.96
CA GLY A 412 3.58 -14.40 -1.92
C GLY A 412 3.62 -15.18 -3.21
N TYR A 413 2.77 -16.19 -3.22
CA TYR A 413 2.46 -16.91 -4.42
C TYR A 413 0.97 -17.25 -4.47
N GLY A 414 0.51 -17.45 -5.70
CA GLY A 414 -0.86 -17.74 -6.03
C GLY A 414 -0.96 -18.80 -7.11
N ASN A 415 -2.18 -19.09 -7.54
CA ASN A 415 -2.41 -20.03 -8.62
C ASN A 415 -3.10 -19.37 -9.81
N ILE A 416 -2.63 -19.69 -11.02
CA ILE A 416 -3.21 -19.25 -12.31
C ILE A 416 -3.57 -20.44 -13.21
N ARG A 417 -4.56 -20.26 -14.07
CA ARG A 417 -4.98 -21.25 -15.07
C ARG A 417 -4.15 -21.09 -16.34
N ALA A 418 -3.81 -22.18 -17.01
CA ALA A 418 -2.95 -22.18 -18.19
C ALA A 418 -3.37 -21.16 -19.27
N ASP A 419 -4.65 -21.17 -19.66
CA ASP A 419 -5.18 -20.32 -20.74
C ASP A 419 -5.31 -18.83 -20.35
N HIS A 420 -5.02 -18.49 -19.10
CA HIS A 420 -5.10 -17.13 -18.58
C HIS A 420 -3.74 -16.52 -18.29
N VAL A 421 -2.62 -17.22 -18.54
CA VAL A 421 -1.27 -16.68 -18.30
C VAL A 421 -0.96 -15.51 -19.23
N ASP A 422 -1.31 -15.63 -20.51
CA ASP A 422 -1.00 -14.61 -21.51
C ASP A 422 -2.01 -13.45 -21.48
N LYS A 423 -1.52 -12.23 -21.67
CA LYS A 423 -2.31 -11.01 -21.87
C LYS A 423 -2.29 -10.61 -23.35
N PRO A 424 -3.28 -11.04 -24.17
CA PRO A 424 -3.33 -10.64 -25.56
C PRO A 424 -3.72 -9.16 -25.70
N GLU A 425 -3.35 -8.54 -26.82
CA GLU A 425 -3.88 -7.24 -27.22
C GLU A 425 -5.42 -7.29 -27.36
N PHE A 426 -6.07 -6.17 -27.11
CA PHE A 426 -7.53 -6.01 -27.26
C PHE A 426 -7.85 -4.93 -28.30
N LYS A 427 -9.10 -4.91 -28.76
CA LYS A 427 -9.50 -4.04 -29.88
C LYS A 427 -9.97 -2.68 -29.38
N PRO A 428 -9.87 -1.63 -30.23
CA PRO A 428 -10.63 -0.41 -30.02
C PRO A 428 -12.13 -0.72 -29.78
N GLY A 429 -12.75 0.02 -28.86
CA GLY A 429 -14.10 -0.22 -28.35
C GLY A 429 -14.16 -0.97 -27.02
N ALA A 430 -13.06 -1.60 -26.58
CA ALA A 430 -12.98 -2.21 -25.25
C ALA A 430 -13.25 -1.17 -24.16
N GLN A 431 -14.05 -1.54 -23.17
CA GLN A 431 -14.47 -0.66 -22.08
C GLN A 431 -13.41 -0.68 -20.99
N LEU A 432 -12.91 0.50 -20.64
CA LEU A 432 -11.83 0.69 -19.67
C LEU A 432 -12.44 0.94 -18.30
N ILE A 433 -12.12 0.07 -17.35
CA ILE A 433 -12.78 -0.03 -16.06
C ILE A 433 -11.81 0.24 -14.93
N VAL A 434 -12.28 0.92 -13.89
CA VAL A 434 -11.68 0.92 -12.56
C VAL A 434 -12.54 0.03 -11.66
N LEU A 435 -11.92 -0.98 -11.04
CA LEU A 435 -12.53 -1.88 -10.08
C LEU A 435 -11.94 -1.62 -8.69
N GLY A 436 -12.79 -1.49 -7.68
CA GLY A 436 -12.39 -1.31 -6.28
C GLY A 436 -12.59 0.09 -5.73
N GLY A 437 -11.74 0.49 -4.78
CA GLY A 437 -11.96 1.67 -3.94
C GLY A 437 -12.05 3.02 -4.69
N PRO A 438 -12.78 4.01 -4.15
CA PRO A 438 -12.82 5.35 -4.72
C PRO A 438 -11.51 6.11 -4.52
N ALA A 439 -11.29 7.10 -5.38
CA ALA A 439 -10.17 8.02 -5.27
C ALA A 439 -10.29 8.89 -4.01
N MET A 440 -9.14 9.13 -3.38
CA MET A 440 -8.92 9.97 -2.21
C MET A 440 -7.56 10.65 -2.37
N LEU A 441 -7.31 11.79 -1.71
CA LEU A 441 -6.03 12.51 -1.79
C LEU A 441 -4.96 11.80 -0.94
N ILE A 442 -4.50 10.67 -1.45
CA ILE A 442 -3.56 9.75 -0.80
C ILE A 442 -2.40 9.49 -1.75
N GLY A 443 -1.17 9.54 -1.25
CA GLY A 443 0.00 9.13 -2.03
C GLY A 443 0.31 9.99 -3.26
N LEU A 444 -0.26 11.20 -3.38
CA LEU A 444 0.00 12.06 -4.54
C LEU A 444 1.50 12.34 -4.62
N GLY A 445 2.15 11.83 -5.66
CA GLY A 445 3.59 11.97 -5.84
C GLY A 445 4.45 10.84 -5.25
N GLY A 446 3.87 9.74 -4.78
CA GLY A 446 4.56 8.67 -4.05
C GLY A 446 5.74 8.03 -4.80
N GLY A 447 5.61 7.78 -6.11
CA GLY A 447 6.71 7.30 -6.96
C GLY A 447 7.92 8.24 -6.98
N ALA A 448 7.69 9.56 -7.08
CA ALA A 448 8.74 10.57 -6.98
C ALA A 448 9.33 10.67 -5.55
N ALA A 449 8.47 10.69 -4.52
CA ALA A 449 8.90 10.78 -3.12
C ALA A 449 9.75 9.57 -2.68
N SER A 450 9.38 8.36 -3.11
CA SER A 450 10.11 7.11 -2.80
C SER A 450 11.50 7.04 -3.45
N SER A 451 11.69 7.79 -4.54
CA SER A 451 12.95 7.89 -5.31
C SER A 451 13.97 8.86 -4.66
N MET A 452 13.59 9.65 -3.65
CA MET A 452 14.46 10.60 -2.96
C MET A 452 15.08 10.04 -1.67
N ALA A 453 16.20 10.63 -1.23
CA ALA A 453 16.81 10.31 0.06
C ALA A 453 15.94 10.82 1.23
N THR A 454 15.72 9.98 2.24
CA THR A 454 15.00 10.35 3.47
C THR A 454 15.77 11.43 4.22
N GLY A 455 15.39 12.71 4.09
CA GLY A 455 16.21 13.78 4.66
C GLY A 455 15.64 15.18 4.52
N SER A 456 15.13 15.45 3.32
CA SER A 456 15.06 16.79 2.74
C SER A 456 13.64 17.25 2.35
N SER A 457 12.59 16.58 2.84
CA SER A 457 11.18 16.87 2.53
C SER A 457 10.56 17.92 3.46
N SER A 458 9.51 18.61 2.99
CA SER A 458 8.61 19.45 3.78
C SER A 458 7.54 18.60 4.49
N ALA A 459 6.87 19.16 5.51
CA ALA A 459 5.81 18.48 6.25
C ALA A 459 4.63 18.03 5.35
N ASP A 460 4.32 18.78 4.30
CA ASP A 460 3.25 18.44 3.35
C ASP A 460 3.56 17.15 2.57
N LEU A 461 4.84 16.91 2.24
CA LEU A 461 5.29 15.67 1.59
C LEU A 461 5.22 14.45 2.52
N ASP A 462 5.33 14.66 3.83
CA ASP A 462 5.20 13.57 4.81
C ASP A 462 3.73 13.13 4.95
N PHE A 463 2.75 14.05 4.82
CA PHE A 463 1.33 13.68 4.75
C PHE A 463 0.97 12.94 3.47
N ALA A 464 1.56 13.32 2.33
CA ALA A 464 1.39 12.58 1.08
C ALA A 464 1.93 11.15 1.19
N SER A 465 2.88 10.88 2.10
CA SER A 465 3.43 9.53 2.33
C SER A 465 2.57 8.65 3.25
N VAL A 466 1.50 9.19 3.84
CA VAL A 466 0.58 8.42 4.70
C VAL A 466 -0.38 7.63 3.83
N GLN A 467 -0.23 6.31 3.87
CA GLN A 467 -1.06 5.38 3.13
C GLN A 467 -2.38 5.05 3.85
N ARG A 468 -3.30 4.40 3.15
CA ARG A 468 -4.59 3.91 3.70
C ARG A 468 -4.90 2.54 3.15
N MET A 469 -5.42 1.65 3.99
CA MET A 469 -5.86 0.32 3.58
C MET A 469 -7.30 0.03 4.00
N ASN A 470 -8.01 -0.69 3.16
CA ASN A 470 -9.31 -1.32 3.39
C ASN A 470 -9.34 -2.72 2.72
N PRO A 471 -8.75 -3.74 3.38
CA PRO A 471 -8.55 -5.06 2.77
C PRO A 471 -9.86 -5.76 2.36
N GLU A 472 -10.98 -5.42 3.00
CA GLU A 472 -12.31 -5.93 2.64
C GLU A 472 -12.73 -5.55 1.21
N VAL A 473 -12.39 -4.34 0.75
CA VAL A 473 -12.66 -3.91 -0.64
C VAL A 473 -11.80 -4.70 -1.60
N GLU A 474 -10.53 -4.93 -1.28
CA GLU A 474 -9.66 -5.77 -2.12
C GLU A 474 -10.14 -7.22 -2.16
N ARG A 475 -10.72 -7.74 -1.07
CA ARG A 475 -11.38 -9.04 -1.07
C ARG A 475 -12.58 -9.06 -2.01
N ARG A 476 -13.43 -8.02 -2.00
CA ARG A 476 -14.54 -7.89 -2.96
C ARG A 476 -14.04 -7.87 -4.41
N CYS A 477 -12.94 -7.17 -4.69
CA CYS A 477 -12.28 -7.19 -5.99
C CYS A 477 -11.81 -8.61 -6.36
N GLN A 478 -11.16 -9.31 -5.42
CA GLN A 478 -10.67 -10.67 -5.66
C GLN A 478 -11.81 -11.65 -5.96
N GLU A 479 -12.98 -11.52 -5.33
CA GLU A 479 -14.15 -12.37 -5.63
C GLU A 479 -14.71 -12.11 -7.05
N VAL A 480 -14.59 -10.87 -7.55
CA VAL A 480 -14.92 -10.54 -8.95
C VAL A 480 -13.91 -11.18 -9.90
N ILE A 481 -12.62 -11.02 -9.63
CA ILE A 481 -11.53 -11.63 -10.42
C ILE A 481 -11.68 -13.15 -10.42
N ASP A 482 -12.00 -13.73 -9.27
CA ASP A 482 -12.25 -15.16 -9.10
C ASP A 482 -13.37 -15.67 -9.99
N GLN A 483 -14.53 -15.01 -9.95
CA GLN A 483 -15.64 -15.37 -10.83
C GLN A 483 -15.36 -15.15 -12.32
N CYS A 484 -14.42 -14.27 -12.67
CA CYS A 484 -13.99 -14.07 -14.05
C CYS A 484 -13.14 -15.25 -14.55
N TRP A 485 -12.05 -15.62 -13.84
CA TRP A 485 -11.20 -16.72 -14.27
C TRP A 485 -11.89 -18.09 -14.14
N GLN A 486 -12.82 -18.26 -13.19
CA GLN A 486 -13.61 -19.49 -13.05
C GLN A 486 -14.50 -19.81 -14.25
N GLN A 487 -14.74 -18.84 -15.14
CA GLN A 487 -15.49 -19.05 -16.39
C GLN A 487 -14.64 -19.67 -17.52
N GLY A 488 -13.37 -19.95 -17.28
CA GLY A 488 -12.47 -20.59 -18.27
C GLY A 488 -12.39 -19.77 -19.56
N ASP A 489 -12.79 -20.38 -20.68
CA ASP A 489 -12.79 -19.74 -22.00
C ASP A 489 -13.71 -18.51 -22.09
N ASN A 490 -14.73 -18.45 -21.23
CA ASN A 490 -15.68 -17.33 -21.17
C ASN A 490 -15.27 -16.23 -20.18
N ASN A 491 -14.01 -16.21 -19.73
CA ASN A 491 -13.49 -15.15 -18.88
C ASN A 491 -13.69 -13.77 -19.57
N PRO A 492 -14.46 -12.83 -18.97
CA PRO A 492 -14.73 -11.52 -19.57
C PRO A 492 -13.53 -10.56 -19.55
N ILE A 493 -12.50 -10.84 -18.74
CA ILE A 493 -11.30 -10.01 -18.63
C ILE A 493 -10.48 -10.17 -19.91
N ALA A 494 -10.35 -9.09 -20.68
CA ALA A 494 -9.41 -9.05 -21.81
C ALA A 494 -8.00 -8.71 -21.31
N PHE A 495 -7.90 -7.76 -20.39
CA PHE A 495 -6.67 -7.31 -19.76
C PHE A 495 -6.97 -6.83 -18.34
N ILE A 496 -6.04 -7.02 -17.40
CA ILE A 496 -6.09 -6.50 -16.03
C ILE A 496 -4.71 -6.03 -15.61
N HIS A 497 -4.66 -4.97 -14.80
CA HIS A 497 -3.45 -4.45 -14.19
C HIS A 497 -3.77 -3.92 -12.78
N ASP A 498 -2.80 -3.97 -11.87
CA ASP A 498 -2.92 -3.32 -10.56
C ASP A 498 -2.94 -1.79 -10.71
N VAL A 499 -3.37 -1.10 -9.64
CA VAL A 499 -3.12 0.34 -9.48
C VAL A 499 -2.22 0.54 -8.26
N GLY A 500 -1.00 1.01 -8.52
CA GLY A 500 0.03 1.30 -7.53
C GLY A 500 0.59 2.71 -7.68
N ALA A 501 1.92 2.82 -7.82
CA ALA A 501 2.62 4.10 -7.94
C ALA A 501 2.13 4.92 -9.14
N GLY A 502 1.89 6.21 -8.93
CA GLY A 502 1.30 7.11 -9.92
C GLY A 502 -0.20 6.92 -10.19
N GLY A 503 -0.85 5.95 -9.54
CA GLY A 503 -2.30 5.77 -9.62
C GLY A 503 -2.81 5.46 -11.04
N LEU A 504 -3.98 6.01 -11.37
CA LEU A 504 -4.60 5.84 -12.69
C LEU A 504 -3.76 6.44 -13.81
N SER A 505 -2.97 7.47 -13.50
CA SER A 505 -2.06 8.13 -14.44
C SER A 505 -0.95 7.23 -14.96
N ASN A 506 -0.61 6.16 -14.23
CA ASN A 506 0.28 5.13 -14.73
C ASN A 506 -0.50 3.91 -15.25
N ALA A 507 -1.42 3.39 -14.44
CA ALA A 507 -2.07 2.10 -14.70
C ALA A 507 -2.95 2.11 -15.96
N LEU A 508 -3.75 3.16 -16.20
CA LEU A 508 -4.61 3.21 -17.39
C LEU A 508 -3.80 3.39 -18.68
N PRO A 509 -2.82 4.33 -18.75
CA PRO A 509 -1.93 4.41 -19.90
C PRO A 509 -1.13 3.14 -20.18
N GLU A 510 -0.62 2.45 -19.15
CA GLU A 510 0.07 1.16 -19.33
C GLU A 510 -0.87 0.09 -19.87
N LEU A 511 -2.08 -0.01 -19.34
CA LEU A 511 -3.10 -0.97 -19.81
C LEU A 511 -3.44 -0.77 -21.29
N VAL A 512 -3.68 0.46 -21.76
CA VAL A 512 -4.01 0.68 -23.19
C VAL A 512 -2.79 0.53 -24.09
N LYS A 513 -1.60 0.92 -23.61
CA LYS A 513 -0.34 0.75 -24.34
C LYS A 513 -0.05 -0.72 -24.58
N ASP A 514 -0.08 -1.53 -23.52
CA ASP A 514 0.25 -2.95 -23.57
C ASP A 514 -0.89 -3.75 -24.22
N GLY A 515 -2.11 -3.23 -24.15
CA GLY A 515 -3.26 -3.71 -24.91
C GLY A 515 -3.26 -3.35 -26.39
N GLY A 516 -2.28 -2.60 -26.89
CA GLY A 516 -2.16 -2.28 -28.31
C GLY A 516 -3.12 -1.19 -28.80
N THR A 517 -3.62 -0.30 -27.94
CA THR A 517 -4.59 0.78 -28.27
C THR A 517 -4.12 2.14 -27.73
N GLY A 518 -4.95 3.18 -27.85
CA GLY A 518 -4.93 4.36 -26.97
C GLY A 518 -6.18 4.40 -26.08
N GLY A 519 -6.39 5.47 -25.34
CA GLY A 519 -7.51 5.57 -24.40
C GLY A 519 -8.15 6.95 -24.35
N HIS A 520 -9.49 6.97 -24.39
CA HIS A 520 -10.28 8.16 -24.07
C HIS A 520 -11.03 7.93 -22.75
N PHE A 521 -10.70 8.75 -21.75
CA PHE A 521 -11.21 8.66 -20.39
C PHE A 521 -12.08 9.88 -20.04
N GLN A 522 -13.05 9.66 -19.17
CA GLN A 522 -13.85 10.70 -18.57
C GLN A 522 -13.54 10.79 -17.07
N LEU A 523 -12.86 11.86 -16.67
CA LEU A 523 -12.40 12.09 -15.31
C LEU A 523 -13.53 11.97 -14.28
N ARG A 524 -14.71 12.52 -14.60
CA ARG A 524 -15.86 12.54 -13.68
C ARG A 524 -16.59 11.20 -13.57
N LYS A 525 -16.14 10.17 -14.27
CA LYS A 525 -16.60 8.78 -14.06
C LYS A 525 -15.71 8.01 -13.08
N VAL A 526 -14.52 8.53 -12.74
CA VAL A 526 -13.67 7.91 -11.71
C VAL A 526 -14.40 8.03 -10.36
N PRO A 527 -14.63 6.92 -9.64
CA PRO A 527 -15.21 6.98 -8.30
C PRO A 527 -14.35 7.86 -7.39
N ASN A 528 -14.95 8.78 -6.65
CA ASN A 528 -14.25 9.79 -5.89
C ASN A 528 -15.02 10.13 -4.60
N ASP A 529 -14.39 9.91 -3.45
CA ASP A 529 -14.95 10.23 -2.14
C ASP A 529 -14.55 11.63 -1.64
N GLU A 530 -13.69 12.35 -2.37
CA GLU A 530 -13.27 13.72 -2.10
C GLU A 530 -13.63 14.63 -3.29
N PRO A 531 -14.87 15.15 -3.36
CA PRO A 531 -15.38 15.87 -4.53
C PRO A 531 -14.60 17.15 -4.87
N GLY A 532 -13.91 17.75 -3.88
CA GLY A 532 -13.08 18.94 -4.06
C GLY A 532 -11.77 18.71 -4.84
N MET A 533 -11.37 17.46 -5.10
CA MET A 533 -10.09 17.16 -5.73
C MET A 533 -9.95 17.79 -7.13
N ALA A 534 -8.78 18.37 -7.37
CA ALA A 534 -8.35 18.82 -8.68
C ALA A 534 -8.14 17.63 -9.63
N PRO A 535 -8.18 17.83 -10.97
CA PRO A 535 -7.89 16.77 -11.93
C PRO A 535 -6.59 16.00 -11.69
N VAL A 536 -5.51 16.69 -11.31
CA VAL A 536 -4.22 16.05 -10.98
C VAL A 536 -4.35 15.08 -9.80
N ALA A 537 -5.12 15.46 -8.79
CA ALA A 537 -5.35 14.65 -7.60
C ALA A 537 -6.21 13.42 -7.93
N ILE A 538 -7.30 13.56 -8.69
CA ILE A 538 -8.16 12.43 -9.10
C ILE A 538 -7.38 11.41 -9.95
N TRP A 539 -6.52 11.89 -10.85
CA TRP A 539 -5.81 11.04 -11.79
C TRP A 539 -4.53 10.40 -11.22
N CYS A 540 -3.80 11.12 -10.35
CA CYS A 540 -2.47 10.73 -9.91
C CYS A 540 -2.38 10.30 -8.43
N ASN A 541 -3.50 10.27 -7.68
CA ASN A 541 -3.49 9.69 -6.33
C ASN A 541 -3.20 8.19 -6.36
N GLU A 542 -2.55 7.71 -5.31
CA GLU A 542 -2.21 6.30 -5.10
C GLU A 542 -3.18 5.64 -4.11
N ALA A 543 -4.45 6.09 -4.10
CA ALA A 543 -5.47 5.45 -3.28
C ALA A 543 -5.57 3.94 -3.61
N GLN A 544 -5.70 3.15 -2.54
CA GLN A 544 -5.98 1.72 -2.58
C GLN A 544 -7.51 1.52 -2.59
N GLU A 545 -8.10 0.38 -2.93
CA GLU A 545 -7.63 -0.92 -3.37
C GLU A 545 -8.12 -1.11 -4.82
N ARG A 546 -7.35 -0.69 -5.82
CA ARG A 546 -7.84 -0.49 -7.19
C ARG A 546 -7.13 -1.39 -8.21
N TYR A 547 -7.90 -1.80 -9.21
CA TYR A 547 -7.44 -2.47 -10.42
C TYR A 547 -7.98 -1.74 -11.64
N VAL A 548 -7.28 -1.85 -12.77
CA VAL A 548 -7.78 -1.41 -14.07
C VAL A 548 -7.98 -2.60 -14.99
N LEU A 549 -9.07 -2.60 -15.75
CA LEU A 549 -9.42 -3.71 -16.64
C LEU A 549 -9.89 -3.22 -18.01
N ALA A 550 -9.64 -4.02 -19.03
CA ALA A 550 -10.32 -3.94 -20.33
C ALA A 550 -11.37 -5.06 -20.41
N ILE A 551 -12.62 -4.68 -20.67
CA ILE A 551 -13.74 -5.61 -20.90
C ILE A 551 -14.34 -5.33 -22.28
N GLU A 552 -14.50 -6.38 -23.09
CA GLU A 552 -15.13 -6.26 -24.41
C GLU A 552 -16.62 -5.89 -24.26
N PRO A 553 -17.20 -5.04 -25.14
CA PRO A 553 -18.59 -4.58 -25.00
C PRO A 553 -19.63 -5.69 -24.85
N ARG A 554 -19.41 -6.83 -25.50
CA ARG A 554 -20.30 -8.01 -25.43
C ARG A 554 -20.35 -8.65 -24.04
N ASP A 555 -19.32 -8.43 -23.23
CA ASP A 555 -19.11 -9.07 -21.93
C ASP A 555 -19.37 -8.09 -20.76
N LEU A 556 -19.54 -6.79 -21.05
CA LEU A 556 -19.69 -5.73 -20.03
C LEU A 556 -20.86 -5.97 -19.09
N THR A 557 -22.05 -6.27 -19.61
CA THR A 557 -23.24 -6.49 -18.76
C THR A 557 -23.01 -7.63 -17.78
N ARG A 558 -22.45 -8.75 -18.26
CA ARG A 558 -22.11 -9.90 -17.41
C ARG A 558 -21.09 -9.52 -16.35
N PHE A 559 -20.06 -8.74 -16.71
CA PHE A 559 -19.06 -8.28 -15.75
C PHE A 559 -19.66 -7.40 -14.64
N LEU A 560 -20.53 -6.44 -15.00
CA LEU A 560 -21.20 -5.57 -14.03
C LEU A 560 -22.14 -6.35 -13.10
N GLU A 561 -22.80 -7.41 -13.57
CA GLU A 561 -23.60 -8.31 -12.73
C GLU A 561 -22.75 -9.06 -11.70
N ILE A 562 -21.53 -9.48 -12.07
CA ILE A 562 -20.56 -10.08 -11.14
C ILE A 562 -20.16 -9.06 -10.06
N CYS A 563 -19.79 -7.84 -10.47
CA CYS A 563 -19.45 -6.78 -9.51
C CYS A 563 -20.60 -6.49 -8.54
N HIS A 564 -21.83 -6.38 -9.05
CA HIS A 564 -23.01 -6.13 -8.21
C HIS A 564 -23.26 -7.28 -7.21
N ARG A 565 -23.08 -8.54 -7.63
CA ARG A 565 -23.20 -9.70 -6.73
C ARG A 565 -22.19 -9.63 -5.58
N GLU A 566 -20.95 -9.27 -5.86
CA GLU A 566 -19.89 -9.13 -4.85
C GLU A 566 -19.91 -7.80 -4.12
N ARG A 567 -20.83 -6.90 -4.50
CA ARG A 567 -20.88 -5.51 -4.03
C ARG A 567 -19.54 -4.81 -4.28
N CYS A 568 -18.78 -5.21 -5.29
CA CYS A 568 -17.50 -4.58 -5.59
C CYS A 568 -17.77 -3.26 -6.34
N PRO A 569 -17.24 -2.11 -5.86
CA PRO A 569 -17.40 -0.87 -6.58
C PRO A 569 -16.70 -0.95 -7.95
N VAL A 570 -17.37 -0.43 -8.98
CA VAL A 570 -16.92 -0.54 -10.36
C VAL A 570 -17.36 0.69 -11.15
N ALA A 571 -16.49 1.18 -12.02
CA ALA A 571 -16.82 2.26 -12.94
C ALA A 571 -16.19 2.05 -14.32
N VAL A 572 -16.99 2.24 -15.36
CA VAL A 572 -16.48 2.36 -16.74
C VAL A 572 -16.00 3.79 -16.92
N VAL A 573 -14.69 3.99 -16.92
CA VAL A 573 -14.06 5.32 -16.92
C VAL A 573 -13.68 5.77 -18.33
N GLY A 574 -13.62 4.87 -19.30
CA GLY A 574 -13.22 5.22 -20.66
C GLY A 574 -13.46 4.10 -21.68
N GLU A 575 -12.98 4.35 -22.88
CA GLU A 575 -13.02 3.42 -24.01
C GLU A 575 -11.66 3.38 -24.70
N ALA A 576 -11.24 2.19 -25.13
CA ALA A 576 -10.05 1.99 -25.93
C ALA A 576 -10.25 2.53 -27.34
N VAL A 577 -9.29 3.28 -27.85
CA VAL A 577 -9.36 3.91 -29.18
C VAL A 577 -8.21 3.47 -30.08
N GLU A 578 -8.37 3.63 -31.39
CA GLU A 578 -7.32 3.29 -32.37
C GLU A 578 -6.14 4.28 -32.28
N ASP A 579 -6.45 5.57 -32.10
CA ASP A 579 -5.46 6.64 -31.99
C ASP A 579 -4.55 6.45 -30.77
N LYS A 580 -3.23 6.54 -30.98
CA LYS A 580 -2.20 6.33 -29.94
C LYS A 580 -2.01 7.54 -29.04
N ALA A 581 -3.10 7.96 -28.41
CA ALA A 581 -3.17 9.09 -27.49
C ALA A 581 -3.83 8.69 -26.17
N ILE A 582 -3.51 9.46 -25.13
CA ILE A 582 -4.19 9.46 -23.84
C ILE A 582 -4.97 10.76 -23.76
N ILE A 583 -6.30 10.66 -23.80
CA ILE A 583 -7.21 11.80 -23.64
C ILE A 583 -7.98 11.60 -22.35
N VAL A 584 -7.91 12.56 -21.44
CA VAL A 584 -8.72 12.59 -20.22
C VAL A 584 -9.58 13.84 -20.30
N SER A 585 -10.88 13.67 -20.52
CA SER A 585 -11.84 14.76 -20.58
C SER A 585 -12.49 14.99 -19.22
N ASP A 586 -12.78 16.25 -18.90
CA ASP A 586 -13.52 16.65 -17.72
C ASP A 586 -14.85 17.31 -18.11
N SER A 587 -15.95 16.59 -17.88
CA SER A 587 -17.30 17.08 -18.18
C SER A 587 -17.77 18.24 -17.29
N TYR A 588 -17.20 18.41 -16.10
CA TYR A 588 -17.55 19.50 -15.18
C TYR A 588 -16.97 20.83 -15.68
N PHE A 589 -15.67 20.85 -15.98
CA PHE A 589 -14.98 22.04 -16.50
C PHE A 589 -15.04 22.21 -18.02
N LYS A 590 -15.51 21.19 -18.75
CA LYS A 590 -15.62 21.18 -20.21
C LYS A 590 -14.28 21.44 -20.89
N ASN A 591 -13.25 20.75 -20.43
CA ASN A 591 -11.89 20.79 -20.96
C ASN A 591 -11.28 19.38 -20.95
N ASP A 592 -10.05 19.27 -21.46
CA ASP A 592 -9.27 18.04 -21.47
C ASP A 592 -8.01 18.24 -20.62
N PRO A 593 -8.03 17.85 -19.32
CA PRO A 593 -6.85 17.94 -18.47
C PRO A 593 -5.62 17.17 -18.99
N VAL A 594 -5.82 16.15 -19.83
CA VAL A 594 -4.75 15.42 -20.52
C VAL A 594 -5.13 15.25 -21.98
N ASP A 595 -4.25 15.65 -22.88
CA ASP A 595 -4.35 15.39 -24.31
C ASP A 595 -2.95 15.11 -24.88
N LEU A 596 -2.45 13.90 -24.62
CA LEU A 596 -1.06 13.55 -24.90
C LEU A 596 -0.92 12.40 -25.89
N PRO A 597 -0.10 12.56 -26.95
CA PRO A 597 0.39 11.43 -27.70
C PRO A 597 1.17 10.48 -26.79
N MET A 598 0.94 9.17 -26.92
CA MET A 598 1.67 8.16 -26.14
C MET A 598 3.19 8.24 -26.33
N SER A 599 3.65 8.68 -27.51
CA SER A 599 5.06 8.88 -27.79
C SER A 599 5.71 9.95 -26.90
N VAL A 600 4.95 10.93 -26.42
CA VAL A 600 5.43 11.95 -25.48
C VAL A 600 5.51 11.36 -24.08
N LEU A 601 4.45 10.71 -23.62
CA LEU A 601 4.39 10.12 -22.27
C LEU A 601 5.41 8.99 -22.06
N PHE A 602 5.48 8.07 -23.02
CA PHE A 602 6.36 6.90 -22.95
C PHE A 602 7.69 7.08 -23.68
N GLY A 603 7.93 8.27 -24.25
CA GLY A 603 9.18 8.62 -24.91
C GLY A 603 10.38 8.42 -23.99
N LYS A 604 11.55 8.19 -24.59
CA LYS A 604 12.78 7.86 -23.85
C LYS A 604 13.67 9.09 -23.76
N ALA A 605 13.88 9.58 -22.54
CA ALA A 605 15.11 10.30 -22.21
C ALA A 605 16.34 9.39 -22.50
N PRO A 606 17.53 9.96 -22.74
CA PRO A 606 18.74 9.18 -22.98
C PRO A 606 18.96 8.10 -21.91
N LYS A 607 19.50 6.95 -22.33
CA LYS A 607 19.77 5.83 -21.41
C LYS A 607 20.78 6.28 -20.35
N MET A 608 20.45 6.11 -19.07
CA MET A 608 21.34 6.41 -17.96
C MET A 608 22.67 5.64 -18.10
N HIS A 609 23.78 6.34 -17.89
CA HIS A 609 25.11 5.76 -17.84
C HIS A 609 25.75 6.06 -16.48
N ARG A 610 26.35 5.06 -15.83
CA ARG A 610 26.96 5.18 -14.51
C ARG A 610 28.42 4.76 -14.55
N VAL A 611 29.28 5.62 -14.01
CA VAL A 611 30.69 5.31 -13.76
C VAL A 611 30.85 5.06 -12.27
N ALA A 612 31.50 3.96 -11.90
CA ALA A 612 31.78 3.63 -10.50
C ALA A 612 33.15 2.95 -10.34
N GLU A 613 33.70 3.02 -9.15
CA GLU A 613 34.96 2.38 -8.76
C GLU A 613 34.71 1.36 -7.65
N ARG A 614 35.51 0.29 -7.63
CA ARG A 614 35.42 -0.74 -6.58
C ARG A 614 36.11 -0.28 -5.32
N GLU A 615 35.34 -0.18 -4.24
CA GLU A 615 35.87 0.01 -2.90
C GLU A 615 35.95 -1.33 -2.16
N GLN A 616 37.11 -1.63 -1.56
CA GLN A 616 37.30 -2.80 -0.72
C GLN A 616 37.40 -2.36 0.73
N ALA A 617 36.46 -2.81 1.57
CA ALA A 617 36.51 -2.51 2.99
C ALA A 617 37.65 -3.26 3.68
N GLU A 618 38.41 -2.56 4.52
CA GLU A 618 39.40 -3.19 5.40
C GLU A 618 38.70 -3.91 6.55
N GLY A 619 38.57 -5.24 6.43
CA GLY A 619 38.09 -6.09 7.52
C GLY A 619 39.07 -6.11 8.68
N LYS A 620 38.55 -5.99 9.92
CA LYS A 620 39.34 -6.24 11.13
C LYS A 620 39.18 -7.70 11.55
N PRO A 621 40.26 -8.44 11.90
CA PRO A 621 40.14 -9.77 12.46
C PRO A 621 39.25 -9.77 13.70
N PHE A 622 38.39 -10.77 13.83
CA PHE A 622 37.54 -10.94 15.00
C PHE A 622 38.40 -11.28 16.22
N ASP A 623 38.44 -10.40 17.23
CA ASP A 623 39.23 -10.60 18.44
C ASP A 623 38.49 -11.51 19.44
N THR A 624 39.03 -12.71 19.65
CA THR A 624 38.49 -13.70 20.58
C THR A 624 39.11 -13.62 21.97
N ALA A 625 40.09 -12.76 22.23
CA ALA A 625 40.87 -12.76 23.48
C ALA A 625 40.02 -12.50 24.73
N LYS A 626 38.90 -11.76 24.58
CA LYS A 626 37.96 -11.44 25.67
C LYS A 626 36.61 -12.14 25.52
N LEU A 627 36.49 -13.09 24.58
CA LEU A 627 35.22 -13.74 24.30
C LEU A 627 34.90 -14.79 25.38
N ASN A 628 33.85 -14.55 26.15
CA ASN A 628 33.20 -15.58 26.95
C ASN A 628 32.11 -16.25 26.11
N ILE A 629 32.22 -17.56 25.90
CA ILE A 629 31.28 -18.33 25.08
C ILE A 629 29.87 -18.32 25.68
N GLU A 630 29.74 -18.43 27.00
CA GLU A 630 28.43 -18.43 27.67
C GLU A 630 27.72 -17.09 27.45
N ASP A 631 28.43 -15.99 27.68
CA ASP A 631 27.89 -14.64 27.44
C ASP A 631 27.55 -14.43 25.97
N ALA A 632 28.39 -14.91 25.05
CA ALA A 632 28.15 -14.82 23.61
C ALA A 632 26.88 -15.57 23.19
N VAL A 633 26.65 -16.78 23.72
CA VAL A 633 25.41 -17.54 23.45
C VAL A 633 24.19 -16.75 23.90
N PHE A 634 24.21 -16.18 25.11
CA PHE A 634 23.07 -15.37 25.59
C PHE A 634 22.88 -14.09 24.78
N GLN A 635 23.94 -13.42 24.35
CA GLN A 635 23.84 -12.23 23.48
C GLN A 635 23.24 -12.60 22.12
N VAL A 636 23.72 -13.68 21.50
CA VAL A 636 23.20 -14.16 20.21
C VAL A 636 21.73 -14.54 20.32
N LEU A 637 21.33 -15.29 21.35
CA LEU A 637 19.92 -15.69 21.55
C LEU A 637 19.00 -14.51 21.86
N ARG A 638 19.52 -13.41 22.43
CA ARG A 638 18.76 -12.17 22.68
C ARG A 638 18.70 -11.25 21.47
N HIS A 639 19.59 -11.43 20.50
CA HIS A 639 19.62 -10.58 19.32
C HIS A 639 18.32 -10.76 18.51
N PRO A 640 17.56 -9.69 18.18
CA PRO A 640 16.24 -9.82 17.56
C PRO A 640 16.22 -10.67 16.29
N THR A 641 17.28 -10.61 15.48
CA THR A 641 17.45 -11.46 14.28
C THR A 641 17.44 -12.96 14.58
N VAL A 642 17.91 -13.40 15.75
CA VAL A 642 18.00 -14.82 16.15
C VAL A 642 16.89 -15.23 17.12
N ALA A 643 16.46 -14.32 18.00
CA ALA A 643 15.44 -14.57 19.01
C ALA A 643 14.12 -15.09 18.42
N SER A 644 13.26 -15.67 19.26
CA SER A 644 11.94 -16.17 18.85
C SER A 644 11.10 -15.09 18.15
N LYS A 645 10.46 -15.45 17.03
CA LYS A 645 9.63 -14.56 16.21
C LYS A 645 8.13 -14.66 16.52
N ASN A 646 7.76 -15.24 17.65
CA ASN A 646 6.37 -15.54 18.00
C ASN A 646 5.42 -14.33 17.83
N TYR A 647 5.86 -13.13 18.21
CA TYR A 647 5.06 -11.90 18.11
C TYR A 647 4.76 -11.45 16.66
N LEU A 648 5.56 -11.89 15.68
CA LEU A 648 5.33 -11.64 14.25
C LEU A 648 4.45 -12.69 13.58
N ILE A 649 4.37 -13.88 14.18
CA ILE A 649 3.76 -15.06 13.57
C ILE A 649 2.31 -15.22 14.03
N THR A 650 2.05 -15.02 15.32
CA THR A 650 0.72 -15.28 15.92
C THR A 650 -0.31 -14.20 15.67
N ILE A 651 0.13 -13.04 15.20
CA ILE A 651 -0.74 -11.92 14.82
C ILE A 651 -1.40 -12.14 13.44
N GLY A 652 -0.80 -12.99 12.60
CA GLY A 652 -1.29 -13.30 11.26
C GLY A 652 -1.95 -14.69 11.20
N ASP A 653 -2.98 -14.80 10.36
CA ASP A 653 -3.61 -16.08 10.01
C ASP A 653 -2.60 -16.99 9.29
N ARG A 654 -2.68 -18.30 9.57
CA ARG A 654 -1.80 -19.34 9.00
C ARG A 654 -2.57 -20.57 8.53
N THR A 655 -3.88 -20.44 8.36
CA THR A 655 -4.81 -21.56 8.18
C THR A 655 -5.94 -21.31 7.20
N VAL A 656 -6.28 -20.04 6.94
CA VAL A 656 -7.33 -19.66 5.98
C VAL A 656 -7.02 -20.27 4.61
N GLY A 657 -8.08 -20.74 3.93
CA GLY A 657 -7.95 -21.50 2.69
C GLY A 657 -7.67 -22.99 2.88
N GLY A 658 -7.29 -23.48 4.07
CA GLY A 658 -7.23 -24.93 4.38
C GLY A 658 -6.17 -25.74 3.63
N MET A 659 -5.24 -25.06 2.94
CA MET A 659 -4.17 -25.68 2.14
C MET A 659 -2.78 -25.53 2.77
N VAL A 660 -2.66 -24.97 3.98
CA VAL A 660 -1.35 -24.84 4.65
C VAL A 660 -0.91 -26.18 5.23
N ALA A 661 0.18 -26.73 4.70
CA ALA A 661 0.77 -27.99 5.16
C ALA A 661 1.91 -27.76 6.16
N ARG A 662 2.70 -26.69 5.97
CA ARG A 662 3.79 -26.29 6.87
C ARG A 662 3.76 -24.79 7.11
N ASP A 663 3.33 -24.40 8.30
CA ASP A 663 3.50 -23.05 8.84
C ASP A 663 4.80 -22.92 9.67
N GLN A 664 5.07 -21.72 10.19
CA GLN A 664 6.27 -21.43 10.99
C GLN A 664 6.35 -22.25 12.29
N MET A 665 5.22 -22.65 12.87
CA MET A 665 5.14 -23.30 14.19
C MET A 665 5.35 -24.81 14.12
N VAL A 666 6.41 -25.31 14.74
CA VAL A 666 6.83 -26.71 14.63
C VAL A 666 6.55 -27.51 15.90
N GLY A 667 5.99 -28.71 15.70
CA GLY A 667 5.85 -29.75 16.72
C GLY A 667 4.83 -29.44 17.82
N PRO A 668 4.70 -30.34 18.81
CA PRO A 668 3.68 -30.22 19.88
C PRO A 668 3.79 -28.93 20.71
N TRP A 669 4.97 -28.32 20.76
CA TRP A 669 5.22 -27.07 21.49
C TRP A 669 5.03 -25.81 20.64
N GLN A 670 4.70 -25.96 19.35
CA GLN A 670 4.44 -24.86 18.42
C GLN A 670 5.58 -23.83 18.43
N VAL A 671 6.81 -24.30 18.25
CA VAL A 671 8.01 -23.44 18.28
C VAL A 671 8.23 -22.83 16.88
N PRO A 672 8.38 -21.50 16.73
CA PRO A 672 8.47 -20.83 15.43
C PRO A 672 9.85 -21.01 14.76
N VAL A 673 10.12 -22.20 14.21
CA VAL A 673 11.44 -22.58 13.67
C VAL A 673 11.37 -23.35 12.34
N ALA A 674 10.23 -23.35 11.63
CA ALA A 674 10.21 -23.94 10.29
C ALA A 674 11.06 -23.11 9.32
N ASP A 675 11.95 -23.77 8.57
CA ASP A 675 12.86 -23.11 7.63
C ASP A 675 12.19 -22.70 6.31
N CYS A 676 11.07 -23.34 5.97
CA CYS A 676 10.30 -23.04 4.78
C CYS A 676 8.80 -23.21 5.05
N ALA A 677 8.02 -22.63 4.18
CA ALA A 677 6.58 -22.75 4.14
C ALA A 677 6.14 -23.70 3.02
N VAL A 678 5.08 -24.47 3.27
CA VAL A 678 4.52 -25.39 2.28
C VAL A 678 3.00 -25.32 2.28
N THR A 679 2.40 -25.22 1.09
CA THR A 679 0.96 -25.41 0.89
C THR A 679 0.70 -26.62 0.00
N THR A 680 -0.46 -27.25 0.09
CA THR A 680 -0.92 -28.24 -0.90
C THR A 680 -1.44 -27.50 -2.13
N VAL A 681 -1.25 -28.08 -3.31
CA VAL A 681 -1.68 -27.47 -4.59
C VAL A 681 -3.21 -27.27 -4.61
N THR A 682 -3.95 -28.28 -4.20
CA THR A 682 -5.42 -28.30 -4.06
C THR A 682 -5.83 -29.08 -2.81
N TYR A 683 -7.14 -29.12 -2.52
CA TYR A 683 -7.69 -29.88 -1.37
C TYR A 683 -7.63 -31.40 -1.54
N ASP A 684 -7.54 -31.87 -2.77
CA ASP A 684 -7.54 -33.29 -3.15
C ASP A 684 -6.15 -33.82 -3.56
N SER A 685 -5.10 -33.02 -3.34
CA SER A 685 -3.73 -33.34 -3.75
C SER A 685 -2.76 -33.38 -2.58
N THR A 686 -1.74 -34.24 -2.68
CA THR A 686 -0.56 -34.25 -1.80
C THR A 686 0.65 -33.55 -2.42
N ALA A 687 0.55 -33.09 -3.67
CA ALA A 687 1.53 -32.18 -4.24
C ALA A 687 1.43 -30.81 -3.56
N GLY A 688 2.52 -30.05 -3.55
CA GLY A 688 2.57 -28.78 -2.86
C GLY A 688 3.51 -27.75 -3.49
N GLU A 689 3.35 -26.51 -3.06
CA GLU A 689 4.21 -25.40 -3.40
C GLU A 689 4.98 -24.93 -2.16
N ALA A 690 6.21 -24.48 -2.34
CA ALA A 690 7.09 -24.11 -1.24
C ALA A 690 7.69 -22.73 -1.42
N MET A 691 7.94 -22.03 -0.30
CA MET A 691 8.69 -20.77 -0.29
C MET A 691 9.64 -20.70 0.89
N ALA A 692 10.76 -20.00 0.68
CA ALA A 692 11.78 -19.73 1.68
C ALA A 692 12.40 -18.36 1.41
N MET A 693 12.95 -17.72 2.45
CA MET A 693 13.67 -16.45 2.32
C MET A 693 15.13 -16.62 2.74
N GLY A 694 16.04 -16.13 1.91
CA GLY A 694 17.47 -16.07 2.21
C GLY A 694 17.97 -14.63 2.10
N GLU A 695 18.42 -14.06 3.21
CA GLU A 695 19.04 -12.72 3.24
C GLU A 695 20.26 -12.69 4.16
N ARG A 696 21.23 -11.82 3.85
CA ARG A 696 22.45 -11.66 4.65
C ARG A 696 23.08 -10.28 4.52
N THR A 697 22.26 -9.23 4.55
CA THR A 697 22.69 -7.85 4.25
C THR A 697 23.92 -7.33 5.02
N PRO A 698 24.23 -7.74 6.27
CA PRO A 698 25.46 -7.29 6.94
C PRO A 698 26.76 -7.70 6.23
N LEU A 699 26.76 -8.81 5.48
CA LEU A 699 27.94 -9.24 4.74
C LEU A 699 28.32 -8.23 3.65
N ALA A 700 27.37 -7.48 3.11
CA ALA A 700 27.61 -6.49 2.08
C ALA A 700 28.47 -5.31 2.52
N LEU A 701 28.71 -5.14 3.83
CA LEU A 701 29.70 -4.18 4.34
C LEU A 701 31.15 -4.61 4.04
N ILE A 702 31.40 -5.92 3.96
CA ILE A 702 32.74 -6.49 3.79
C ILE A 702 32.91 -7.04 2.37
N ASN A 703 31.89 -7.74 1.87
CA ASN A 703 31.90 -8.39 0.56
C ASN A 703 30.46 -8.45 0.02
N ALA A 704 30.10 -7.51 -0.86
CA ALA A 704 28.76 -7.43 -1.44
C ALA A 704 28.34 -8.68 -2.25
N PRO A 705 29.22 -9.34 -3.00
CA PRO A 705 28.92 -10.64 -3.63
C PRO A 705 28.68 -11.84 -2.71
N ALA A 706 28.99 -11.77 -1.40
CA ALA A 706 29.07 -12.95 -0.51
C ALA A 706 27.76 -13.37 0.17
#